data_AF-A0A956GUF5-F1
#
_entry.id   AF-A0A956GUF5-F1
#
_cell.length_a   1.000
_cell.length_b   1.000
_cell.length_c   1.000
_cell.angle_alpha   90.00
_cell.angle_beta   90.00
_cell.angle_gamma   90.00
#
_symmetry.space_group_name_H-M   'P 1'
#
loop_
_entity.id
_entity.type
_entity.pdbx_description
1 polymer ?
#
loop_
_entity_poly.entity_id
_entity_poly.type
_entity_poly.pdbx_seq_one_letter_code
_entity_poly.pdbx_strand_id
1 'polypeptide(L)'
;MRAPRLTWPILTAATAVTLLAAAPAARAQSEVASCPETSAPTGWTGTLLDSDTEKDGVVYDGSTGGQLQLQTAGGVFTSTVLGITDLTVYSDVADFDQDGWLDFVGVGEGYSFVRIYRNRTFDNPEPDWTDPNAVRQPKFVNVRELVSSSSSNKIRPTVAADFNGDGWPDVFRAEGSFYTRPNVATLWLNRASNDSSGNPRFNNGYTPFSSGTSASNLGYQDWSGTSIMAVDWNNDRKLDILVGNGENNGEIRIFINNCTLANPQPSPVPAAPAPLKCSNNPTFSYYGTLISNLGFGTNDQGGLPVFAYEDFDGDGLRDLVVGAPNCCSSASQRLRLFKGKAGNTLDTAHPQTISFVGAATGVFAADFSLDGRKDLIITSDNWNYAYDTYGGVSGYYVNNGTATPFSAGRKKKLTDHYAPIYDFDTGFVFDYDNDPAHTPDIMIADGNHSSSYLVLANRVVSQYVDCGEVASGVIDLGTLADSEMVVTAARLHPIATDNGGTLTYYLSNEEPPNWVQASDCGDHSGELCATFPKSAGRSVRWKAVMCSGNNHTTTPVLSSITASFDFTEATEHYRAGVVVNNGIAYVGAFRQPGNRGKFYAINAGLDRTYWEAASKLDDAMSDAERHLYTAHKDTGERLDFNHAGSSVDVGLVVTLGASDDASAVSVIDWARGARFGVGNAGIALSKLGAVETSTPAVLTKPELPPWYLFADAGQRAKVDAFIAANANRVNLALFGSRDGFVHAIYTMPDDVNNTKNGKEAWGFVPPIVAAGLVPDYSNSLSGTLVSSSYPDGSVTLADVADVNGDLRTIAVVGSGNGGKSIAVFDVTETVDPDTGAVLGPTPLWSAVPGGADAGQSFSKVAIARVSIGGEVRFIAIAGTGMDFADQTPPFERGRTVEAYDALTGQELWRFQTKCPLTSDITVFETKDDLEPGSPRIDGLIDRAVFSDSCGYVYKVDPAKDLAGGWNDNAGMGTIAVDQVDGTQLYALFSTASTTGALGAERPIAGTLGAQIDGGTGRLVLFFGTGGLENFAPTEVNEFYAVFADTGAVRTKLTGACVSGQCEKFYGGVVVTREQVLFTRTIDPKVGSGTCDRGSSIIQGVELSALDDGDFITDFTVNAAAATMGALYGDAGAVYFSTLSGDVVRVGSPASPEAGGGSGGSGGGTGGGSGGGDGVMNADTPMTLMGWRQVY
;
A
#
# COMPACT_ATOMS: atom_id res chain seq x y z
N MET A 1 -45.91 9.97 -56.15
CA MET A 1 -46.61 9.09 -57.10
C MET A 1 -46.83 7.73 -56.44
N ARG A 2 -48.07 7.23 -56.51
CA ARG A 2 -48.56 5.86 -56.26
C ARG A 2 -48.29 5.21 -54.88
N ALA A 3 -49.33 5.23 -54.05
CA ALA A 3 -49.73 4.13 -53.15
C ALA A 3 -50.21 2.90 -53.97
N PRO A 4 -50.45 1.68 -53.39
CA PRO A 4 -51.57 1.39 -52.45
C PRO A 4 -51.20 0.42 -51.30
N ARG A 5 -51.76 0.47 -50.07
CA ARG A 5 -53.13 0.19 -49.59
C ARG A 5 -53.67 -1.22 -49.90
N LEU A 6 -54.12 -1.94 -48.84
CA LEU A 6 -55.46 -2.53 -48.60
C LEU A 6 -55.33 -3.65 -47.53
N THR A 7 -56.19 -3.92 -46.53
CA THR A 7 -57.46 -3.37 -45.96
C THR A 7 -57.90 -4.33 -44.82
N TRP A 8 -58.22 -3.86 -43.59
CA TRP A 8 -59.59 -3.84 -42.95
C TRP A 8 -60.06 -5.14 -42.23
N PRO A 9 -61.09 -5.16 -41.34
CA PRO A 9 -61.64 -4.10 -40.46
C PRO A 9 -62.27 -4.54 -39.08
N ILE A 10 -62.68 -3.51 -38.30
CA ILE A 10 -63.97 -3.34 -37.54
C ILE A 10 -64.16 -3.79 -36.05
N LEU A 11 -64.51 -2.75 -35.26
CA LEU A 11 -65.37 -2.58 -34.05
C LEU A 11 -65.10 -3.34 -32.73
N THR A 12 -64.90 -2.59 -31.63
CA THR A 12 -65.99 -2.10 -30.73
C THR A 12 -65.43 -1.16 -29.66
N ALA A 13 -66.24 -0.18 -29.28
CA ALA A 13 -65.96 0.79 -28.22
C ALA A 13 -66.46 0.26 -26.86
N ALA A 14 -65.65 0.41 -25.82
CA ALA A 14 -66.10 0.47 -24.43
C ALA A 14 -65.08 1.25 -23.60
N THR A 15 -65.56 2.32 -22.99
CA THR A 15 -64.96 3.10 -21.91
C THR A 15 -64.49 2.20 -20.76
N ALA A 16 -63.19 2.24 -20.45
CA ALA A 16 -62.65 1.80 -19.17
C ALA A 16 -61.99 3.01 -18.50
N VAL A 17 -62.56 3.41 -17.36
CA VAL A 17 -61.95 4.32 -16.39
C VAL A 17 -60.75 3.59 -15.80
N THR A 18 -59.54 3.93 -16.24
CA THR A 18 -58.32 3.58 -15.51
C THR A 18 -58.10 4.65 -14.44
N LEU A 19 -58.39 4.30 -13.18
CA LEU A 19 -57.80 4.97 -12.03
C LEU A 19 -56.27 4.90 -12.21
N LEU A 20 -55.63 6.05 -12.45
CA LEU A 20 -54.20 6.19 -12.17
C LEU A 20 -54.05 6.26 -10.64
N ALA A 21 -53.84 5.09 -10.01
CA ALA A 21 -53.12 5.05 -8.76
C ALA A 21 -51.66 5.39 -9.10
N ALA A 22 -51.24 6.61 -8.76
CA ALA A 22 -49.83 6.96 -8.75
C ALA A 22 -49.16 6.10 -7.66
N ALA A 23 -48.51 5.02 -8.08
CA ALA A 23 -47.55 4.33 -7.23
C ALA A 23 -46.43 5.31 -6.89
N PRO A 24 -45.94 5.37 -5.63
CA PRO A 24 -44.78 6.16 -5.31
C PRO A 24 -43.61 5.70 -6.17
N ALA A 25 -42.84 6.66 -6.67
CA ALA A 25 -41.65 6.41 -7.46
C ALA A 25 -40.66 5.58 -6.63
N ALA A 26 -40.68 4.26 -6.86
CA ALA A 26 -39.54 3.41 -6.57
C ALA A 26 -38.37 3.99 -7.36
N ARG A 27 -37.40 4.58 -6.65
CA ARG A 27 -36.13 4.99 -7.22
C ARG A 27 -35.60 3.77 -8.00
N ALA A 28 -35.25 3.99 -9.26
CA ALA A 28 -34.74 2.94 -10.13
C ALA A 28 -33.63 2.18 -9.40
N GLN A 29 -33.82 0.87 -9.28
CA GLN A 29 -32.83 -0.07 -8.78
C GLN A 29 -31.52 0.18 -9.52
N SER A 30 -30.48 0.62 -8.80
CA SER A 30 -29.13 0.42 -9.28
C SER A 30 -28.89 -1.09 -9.19
N GLU A 31 -28.85 -1.77 -10.34
CA GLU A 31 -28.12 -3.02 -10.41
C GLU A 31 -26.70 -2.78 -9.87
N VAL A 32 -26.16 -3.82 -9.25
CA VAL A 32 -24.77 -4.05 -8.80
C VAL A 32 -24.67 -4.27 -7.29
N ALA A 33 -24.48 -5.54 -6.96
CA ALA A 33 -23.90 -6.05 -5.71
C ALA A 33 -22.79 -7.01 -6.15
N SER A 34 -21.61 -6.51 -6.49
CA SER A 34 -20.62 -7.34 -7.15
C SER A 34 -19.92 -8.26 -6.16
N CYS A 35 -19.97 -9.54 -6.51
CA CYS A 35 -19.02 -10.53 -6.04
C CYS A 35 -17.64 -10.14 -6.62
N PRO A 36 -16.51 -10.73 -6.17
CA PRO A 36 -15.22 -10.40 -6.76
C PRO A 36 -15.33 -10.41 -8.28
N GLU A 37 -15.19 -9.24 -8.87
CA GLU A 37 -15.29 -9.07 -10.31
C GLU A 37 -13.97 -9.52 -10.89
N THR A 38 -14.01 -10.27 -11.99
CA THR A 38 -12.78 -10.73 -12.63
C THR A 38 -12.42 -9.79 -13.76
N SER A 39 -11.19 -9.30 -13.75
CA SER A 39 -10.67 -8.45 -14.81
C SER A 39 -10.46 -9.21 -16.13
N ALA A 40 -10.39 -8.46 -17.23
CA ALA A 40 -9.90 -9.01 -18.47
C ALA A 40 -8.41 -9.40 -18.32
N PRO A 41 -7.98 -10.52 -18.93
CA PRO A 41 -6.60 -10.96 -18.82
C PRO A 41 -5.62 -10.02 -19.52
N THR A 42 -4.53 -9.68 -18.84
CA THR A 42 -3.36 -8.96 -19.39
C THR A 42 -2.26 -9.96 -19.71
N GLY A 43 -1.59 -9.84 -20.86
CA GLY A 43 -0.64 -10.84 -21.36
C GLY A 43 0.74 -10.29 -21.73
N TRP A 44 1.78 -11.08 -21.46
CA TRP A 44 3.18 -10.87 -21.86
C TRP A 44 3.63 -12.02 -22.74
N THR A 45 4.01 -11.71 -23.98
CA THR A 45 4.54 -12.65 -24.97
C THR A 45 5.57 -11.96 -25.86
N GLY A 46 6.52 -12.72 -26.41
CA GLY A 46 7.50 -12.20 -27.36
C GLY A 46 8.25 -10.99 -26.80
N THR A 47 8.30 -9.89 -27.56
CA THR A 47 9.04 -8.67 -27.17
C THR A 47 8.53 -8.03 -25.88
N LEU A 48 7.27 -8.25 -25.46
CA LEU A 48 6.76 -7.72 -24.18
C LEU A 48 7.36 -8.45 -22.97
N LEU A 49 7.73 -9.73 -23.10
CA LEU A 49 8.49 -10.42 -22.06
C LEU A 49 9.88 -9.81 -21.88
N ASP A 50 10.43 -9.23 -22.95
CA ASP A 50 11.74 -8.59 -22.94
C ASP A 50 11.69 -7.16 -22.39
N SER A 51 10.79 -6.30 -22.87
CA SER A 51 10.77 -4.88 -22.51
C SER A 51 10.10 -4.54 -21.18
N ASP A 52 9.11 -5.32 -20.74
CA ASP A 52 8.22 -4.93 -19.63
C ASP A 52 8.53 -5.70 -18.32
N THR A 53 9.70 -6.34 -18.26
CA THR A 53 10.13 -7.11 -17.10
C THR A 53 11.57 -6.79 -16.71
N GLU A 54 11.80 -6.71 -15.40
CA GLU A 54 13.14 -6.68 -14.81
C GLU A 54 13.67 -8.11 -14.71
N LYS A 55 14.96 -8.32 -15.04
CA LYS A 55 15.59 -9.64 -15.13
C LYS A 55 16.91 -9.65 -14.37
N ASP A 56 17.16 -10.72 -13.63
CA ASP A 56 18.45 -11.01 -12.99
C ASP A 56 18.78 -12.51 -13.20
N GLY A 57 19.93 -12.83 -13.79
CA GLY A 57 20.30 -14.20 -14.16
C GLY A 57 19.43 -14.87 -15.24
N VAL A 58 18.52 -14.12 -15.87
CA VAL A 58 17.61 -14.56 -16.95
C VAL A 58 17.87 -13.73 -18.20
N VAL A 59 17.88 -14.37 -19.36
CA VAL A 59 18.05 -13.75 -20.69
C VAL A 59 16.84 -14.02 -21.58
N TYR A 60 16.60 -13.12 -22.54
CA TYR A 60 15.57 -13.29 -23.57
C TYR A 60 16.18 -13.87 -24.85
N ASP A 61 15.67 -15.01 -25.30
CA ASP A 61 15.99 -15.62 -26.59
C ASP A 61 14.94 -15.24 -27.65
N GLY A 62 15.31 -14.29 -28.50
CA GLY A 62 14.49 -13.85 -29.63
C GLY A 62 14.50 -14.79 -30.84
N SER A 63 15.38 -15.80 -30.87
CA SER A 63 15.57 -16.67 -32.04
C SER A 63 14.52 -17.79 -32.17
N THR A 64 13.85 -18.12 -31.06
CA THR A 64 12.91 -19.25 -30.92
C THR A 64 11.46 -18.80 -30.63
N GLY A 65 11.06 -17.63 -31.13
CA GLY A 65 9.71 -17.11 -30.93
C GLY A 65 9.53 -16.26 -29.67
N GLY A 66 10.64 -15.92 -28.98
CA GLY A 66 10.68 -14.97 -27.88
C GLY A 66 10.39 -15.62 -26.53
N GLN A 67 11.43 -16.18 -25.90
CA GLN A 67 11.32 -16.93 -24.65
C GLN A 67 12.35 -16.45 -23.62
N LEU A 68 12.04 -16.55 -22.33
CA LEU A 68 12.98 -16.30 -21.25
C LEU A 68 13.62 -17.61 -20.81
N GLN A 69 14.93 -17.59 -20.58
CA GLN A 69 15.74 -18.72 -20.09
C GLN A 69 16.87 -18.23 -19.19
N LEU A 70 17.49 -19.13 -18.43
CA LEU A 70 18.65 -18.76 -17.60
C LEU A 70 19.85 -18.39 -18.45
N GLN A 71 20.67 -17.47 -17.92
CA GLN A 71 21.96 -17.13 -18.51
C GLN A 71 22.95 -18.29 -18.35
N THR A 72 23.80 -18.54 -19.36
CA THR A 72 24.96 -19.44 -19.25
C THR A 72 26.08 -18.80 -18.44
N ALA A 73 26.82 -19.59 -17.66
CA ALA A 73 27.94 -19.13 -16.84
C ALA A 73 29.29 -19.29 -17.57
N GLY A 74 29.98 -18.17 -17.86
CA GLY A 74 31.36 -18.13 -18.38
C GLY A 74 32.44 -17.80 -17.34
N GLY A 75 33.71 -17.71 -17.74
CA GLY A 75 34.83 -17.21 -16.90
C GLY A 75 35.69 -18.26 -16.18
N VAL A 76 35.75 -19.51 -16.69
CA VAL A 76 36.63 -20.55 -16.13
C VAL A 76 38.01 -20.48 -16.77
N PHE A 77 38.93 -19.77 -16.11
CA PHE A 77 40.33 -19.68 -16.53
C PHE A 77 41.18 -20.86 -16.05
N THR A 78 41.88 -21.50 -16.98
CA THR A 78 42.91 -22.51 -16.72
C THR A 78 44.24 -22.08 -17.32
N SER A 79 45.33 -22.20 -16.57
CA SER A 79 46.64 -21.70 -17.00
C SER A 79 47.50 -22.75 -17.71
N THR A 80 48.28 -22.31 -18.70
CA THR A 80 49.27 -23.11 -19.45
C THR A 80 50.43 -22.23 -19.92
N VAL A 81 51.51 -22.80 -20.44
CA VAL A 81 52.73 -22.06 -20.83
C VAL A 81 52.74 -21.76 -22.34
N LEU A 82 53.05 -20.53 -22.74
CA LEU A 82 53.08 -20.10 -24.16
C LEU A 82 54.16 -20.81 -25.00
N GLY A 83 55.29 -21.17 -24.37
CA GLY A 83 56.33 -22.00 -24.97
C GLY A 83 57.42 -21.27 -25.76
N ILE A 84 57.56 -19.95 -25.61
CA ILE A 84 58.70 -19.18 -26.18
C ILE A 84 59.81 -18.95 -25.15
N THR A 85 61.04 -18.71 -25.62
CA THR A 85 62.22 -18.46 -24.77
C THR A 85 62.79 -17.06 -24.88
N ASP A 86 62.26 -16.23 -25.79
CA ASP A 86 62.72 -14.84 -25.95
C ASP A 86 62.14 -13.98 -24.83
N LEU A 87 62.96 -13.13 -24.21
CA LEU A 87 62.57 -12.16 -23.16
C LEU A 87 61.82 -10.97 -23.78
N THR A 88 60.50 -11.01 -23.73
CA THR A 88 59.53 -10.13 -24.39
C THR A 88 58.81 -9.32 -23.33
N VAL A 89 58.98 -8.01 -23.37
CA VAL A 89 58.45 -7.05 -22.38
C VAL A 89 57.39 -6.13 -23.01
N TYR A 90 57.31 -6.10 -24.33
CA TYR A 90 56.23 -5.44 -25.06
C TYR A 90 55.72 -6.39 -26.11
N SER A 91 54.40 -6.45 -26.25
CA SER A 91 53.77 -7.33 -27.23
C SER A 91 52.43 -6.80 -27.65
N ASP A 92 51.97 -7.26 -28.80
CA ASP A 92 50.60 -7.08 -29.24
C ASP A 92 50.21 -8.22 -30.18
N VAL A 93 48.92 -8.41 -30.40
CA VAL A 93 48.34 -9.57 -31.09
C VAL A 93 47.62 -9.15 -32.36
N ALA A 94 47.80 -9.91 -33.44
CA ALA A 94 47.05 -9.75 -34.68
C ALA A 94 47.25 -10.98 -35.57
N ASP A 95 46.34 -11.26 -36.50
CA ASP A 95 46.54 -12.30 -37.52
C ASP A 95 47.43 -11.76 -38.66
N PHE A 96 48.76 -11.87 -38.50
CA PHE A 96 49.71 -11.26 -39.43
C PHE A 96 49.78 -11.99 -40.77
N ASP A 97 49.40 -13.27 -40.83
CA ASP A 97 49.48 -14.10 -42.03
C ASP A 97 48.14 -14.54 -42.64
N GLN A 98 47.02 -14.05 -42.06
CA GLN A 98 45.63 -14.30 -42.47
C GLN A 98 45.25 -15.78 -42.49
N ASP A 99 45.79 -16.58 -41.57
CA ASP A 99 45.43 -18.00 -41.45
C ASP A 99 44.22 -18.24 -40.51
N GLY A 100 43.65 -17.18 -39.93
CA GLY A 100 42.52 -17.24 -39.01
C GLY A 100 42.92 -17.55 -37.57
N TRP A 101 44.22 -17.57 -37.26
CA TRP A 101 44.75 -17.71 -35.91
C TRP A 101 45.47 -16.43 -35.51
N LEU A 102 45.23 -15.97 -34.29
CA LEU A 102 45.88 -14.78 -33.77
C LEU A 102 47.35 -15.07 -33.46
N ASP A 103 48.24 -14.42 -34.21
CA ASP A 103 49.69 -14.37 -33.99
C ASP A 103 50.04 -13.22 -33.03
N PHE A 104 51.30 -13.11 -32.61
CA PHE A 104 51.73 -11.92 -31.87
C PHE A 104 53.10 -11.39 -32.30
N VAL A 105 53.29 -10.09 -32.09
CA VAL A 105 54.61 -9.44 -32.17
C VAL A 105 55.21 -9.37 -30.77
N GLY A 106 56.41 -9.92 -30.61
CA GLY A 106 57.19 -9.82 -29.38
C GLY A 106 58.36 -8.86 -29.53
N VAL A 107 58.55 -7.99 -28.54
CA VAL A 107 59.61 -6.99 -28.50
C VAL A 107 60.34 -7.07 -27.16
N GLY A 108 61.67 -7.19 -27.24
CA GLY A 108 62.51 -7.28 -26.06
C GLY A 108 62.87 -5.92 -25.48
N GLU A 109 63.14 -5.87 -24.19
CA GLU A 109 63.67 -4.70 -23.48
C GLU A 109 65.20 -4.77 -23.36
N GLY A 110 65.68 -5.83 -22.70
CA GLY A 110 67.09 -6.22 -22.56
C GLY A 110 67.79 -6.58 -23.88
N TYR A 111 66.98 -6.82 -24.92
CA TYR A 111 67.41 -7.15 -26.27
C TYR A 111 66.53 -6.41 -27.28
N SER A 112 67.12 -5.75 -28.28
CA SER A 112 66.42 -4.86 -29.21
C SER A 112 65.56 -5.55 -30.29
N PHE A 113 65.26 -6.85 -30.15
CA PHE A 113 64.57 -7.57 -31.20
C PHE A 113 63.12 -7.11 -31.36
N VAL A 114 62.60 -7.26 -32.58
CA VAL A 114 61.17 -7.19 -32.90
C VAL A 114 60.86 -8.39 -33.77
N ARG A 115 60.03 -9.31 -33.30
CA ARG A 115 59.78 -10.62 -33.93
C ARG A 115 58.29 -10.93 -34.00
N ILE A 116 57.88 -11.60 -35.08
CA ILE A 116 56.52 -12.13 -35.24
C ILE A 116 56.54 -13.62 -34.91
N TYR A 117 55.67 -14.02 -34.00
CA TYR A 117 55.47 -15.41 -33.60
C TYR A 117 54.13 -15.88 -34.13
N ARG A 118 54.18 -16.84 -35.05
CA ARG A 118 52.98 -17.45 -35.62
C ARG A 118 52.34 -18.42 -34.64
N ASN A 119 51.03 -18.35 -34.48
CA ASN A 119 50.25 -19.32 -33.74
C ASN A 119 50.08 -20.61 -34.56
N ARG A 120 50.70 -21.69 -34.08
CA ARG A 120 50.56 -23.04 -34.64
C ARG A 120 49.94 -23.99 -33.64
N THR A 121 49.15 -23.48 -32.70
CA THR A 121 48.46 -24.28 -31.68
C THR A 121 47.57 -25.34 -32.33
N PHE A 122 47.07 -25.08 -33.54
CA PHE A 122 46.34 -26.07 -34.35
C PHE A 122 47.11 -27.35 -34.69
N ASP A 123 48.45 -27.34 -34.65
CA ASP A 123 49.26 -28.55 -34.83
C ASP A 123 49.12 -29.54 -33.65
N ASN A 124 48.67 -29.05 -32.49
CA ASN A 124 48.39 -29.87 -31.31
C ASN A 124 46.93 -30.37 -31.34
N PRO A 125 46.64 -31.60 -30.88
CA PRO A 125 45.27 -32.13 -30.90
C PRO A 125 44.32 -31.30 -30.03
N GLU A 126 43.07 -31.20 -30.45
CA GLU A 126 42.02 -30.55 -29.67
C GLU A 126 41.77 -31.31 -28.36
N PRO A 127 41.62 -30.59 -27.22
CA PRO A 127 41.19 -31.18 -25.97
C PRO A 127 39.69 -31.54 -25.99
N ASP A 128 39.21 -32.22 -24.96
CA ASP A 128 37.77 -32.39 -24.73
C ASP A 128 37.18 -31.05 -24.27
N TRP A 129 36.54 -30.33 -25.19
CA TRP A 129 35.93 -29.02 -24.92
C TRP A 129 34.78 -29.07 -23.92
N THR A 130 34.28 -30.25 -23.55
CA THR A 130 33.26 -30.39 -22.51
C THR A 130 33.84 -30.37 -21.09
N ASP A 131 35.16 -30.55 -20.93
CA ASP A 131 35.86 -30.35 -19.66
C ASP A 131 36.34 -28.88 -19.55
N PRO A 132 35.81 -28.10 -18.60
CA PRO A 132 36.16 -26.69 -18.45
C PRO A 132 37.60 -26.43 -18.00
N ASN A 133 38.34 -27.47 -17.61
CA ASN A 133 39.76 -27.36 -17.29
C ASN A 133 40.67 -27.76 -18.47
N ALA A 134 40.09 -28.15 -19.61
CA ALA A 134 40.86 -28.65 -20.71
C ALA A 134 41.50 -27.50 -21.51
N VAL A 135 42.83 -27.58 -21.65
CA VAL A 135 43.64 -26.59 -22.37
C VAL A 135 44.30 -27.23 -23.57
N ARG A 136 44.25 -26.57 -24.73
CA ARG A 136 45.04 -26.95 -25.89
C ARG A 136 46.46 -26.43 -25.67
N GLN A 137 47.49 -27.26 -25.85
CA GLN A 137 48.85 -26.79 -25.58
C GLN A 137 49.26 -25.70 -26.59
N PRO A 138 49.68 -24.50 -26.15
CA PRO A 138 50.12 -23.45 -27.07
C PRO A 138 51.33 -23.87 -27.91
N LYS A 139 51.43 -23.36 -29.14
CA LYS A 139 52.62 -23.55 -29.98
C LYS A 139 52.89 -22.31 -30.83
N PHE A 140 53.82 -21.48 -30.38
CA PHE A 140 54.21 -20.25 -31.09
C PHE A 140 55.60 -20.39 -31.71
N VAL A 141 55.73 -20.03 -32.99
CA VAL A 141 56.98 -20.17 -33.75
C VAL A 141 57.40 -18.82 -34.30
N ASN A 142 58.63 -18.39 -34.03
CA ASN A 142 59.19 -17.20 -34.66
C ASN A 142 59.27 -17.40 -36.19
N VAL A 143 58.53 -16.60 -36.95
CA VAL A 143 58.45 -16.67 -38.42
C VAL A 143 59.05 -15.46 -39.12
N ARG A 144 59.27 -14.35 -38.40
CA ARG A 144 59.83 -13.12 -38.96
C ARG A 144 60.55 -12.30 -37.90
N GLU A 145 61.74 -11.82 -38.24
CA GLU A 145 62.48 -10.83 -37.45
C GLU A 145 62.50 -9.49 -38.20
N LEU A 146 61.90 -8.45 -37.61
CA LEU A 146 61.87 -7.08 -38.15
C LEU A 146 63.07 -6.26 -37.68
N VAL A 147 63.56 -6.55 -36.46
CA VAL A 147 64.77 -5.98 -35.89
C VAL A 147 65.59 -7.11 -35.27
N SER A 148 66.86 -7.21 -35.65
CA SER A 148 67.78 -8.22 -35.13
C SER A 148 68.08 -8.00 -33.66
N SER A 149 68.13 -9.08 -32.88
CA SER A 149 68.50 -9.01 -31.46
C SER A 149 69.90 -8.44 -31.24
N SER A 150 69.99 -7.42 -30.39
CA SER A 150 71.25 -6.93 -29.81
C SER A 150 71.02 -6.43 -28.39
N SER A 151 71.99 -6.58 -27.49
CA SER A 151 71.86 -6.14 -26.10
C SER A 151 71.47 -4.66 -26.05
N SER A 152 70.43 -4.35 -25.30
CA SER A 152 69.85 -3.03 -25.19
C SER A 152 69.18 -2.90 -23.83
N ASN A 153 68.88 -1.69 -23.39
CA ASN A 153 68.05 -1.51 -22.20
C ASN A 153 67.19 -0.27 -22.42
N LYS A 154 66.05 -0.47 -23.08
CA LYS A 154 65.22 0.60 -23.63
C LYS A 154 63.76 0.19 -23.62
N ILE A 155 62.90 1.17 -23.36
CA ILE A 155 61.45 1.03 -23.44
C ILE A 155 60.98 1.02 -24.89
N ARG A 156 60.01 0.16 -25.20
CA ARG A 156 59.54 -0.08 -26.57
C ARG A 156 58.03 -0.31 -26.68
N PRO A 157 57.18 0.66 -26.30
CA PRO A 157 55.74 0.51 -26.46
C PRO A 157 55.43 0.17 -27.93
N THR A 158 54.66 -0.90 -28.09
CA THR A 158 54.40 -1.57 -29.37
C THR A 158 52.91 -1.79 -29.50
N VAL A 159 52.39 -1.60 -30.70
CA VAL A 159 50.99 -1.88 -31.03
C VAL A 159 50.91 -2.40 -32.47
N ALA A 160 50.04 -3.36 -32.71
CA ALA A 160 49.78 -4.00 -33.98
C ALA A 160 48.34 -3.73 -34.42
N ALA A 161 48.18 -3.31 -35.67
CA ALA A 161 46.88 -2.93 -36.22
C ALA A 161 46.99 -2.72 -37.73
N ASP A 162 45.88 -2.85 -38.45
CA ASP A 162 45.81 -2.51 -39.87
C ASP A 162 45.74 -0.98 -40.07
N PHE A 163 46.88 -0.31 -39.85
CA PHE A 163 46.97 1.15 -39.93
C PHE A 163 46.76 1.69 -41.34
N ASN A 164 46.97 0.86 -42.36
CA ASN A 164 46.83 1.24 -43.76
C ASN A 164 45.51 0.74 -44.40
N GLY A 165 44.70 -0.03 -43.68
CA GLY A 165 43.38 -0.51 -44.10
C GLY A 165 43.41 -1.52 -45.24
N ASP A 166 44.50 -2.26 -45.43
CA ASP A 166 44.62 -3.27 -46.49
C ASP A 166 44.17 -4.68 -46.06
N GLY A 167 43.68 -4.80 -44.82
CA GLY A 167 43.25 -6.04 -44.17
C GLY A 167 44.39 -6.80 -43.49
N TRP A 168 45.63 -6.32 -43.56
CA TRP A 168 46.78 -7.00 -43.00
C TRP A 168 47.38 -6.19 -41.85
N PRO A 169 47.51 -6.77 -40.65
CA PRO A 169 48.04 -6.04 -39.50
C PRO A 169 49.49 -5.57 -39.71
N ASP A 170 49.73 -4.30 -39.40
CA ASP A 170 51.01 -3.61 -39.40
C ASP A 170 51.57 -3.54 -37.97
N VAL A 171 52.85 -3.18 -37.82
CA VAL A 171 53.51 -3.05 -36.51
C VAL A 171 54.05 -1.64 -36.29
N PHE A 172 53.57 -0.95 -35.25
CA PHE A 172 54.15 0.29 -34.75
C PHE A 172 54.99 0.03 -33.50
N ARG A 173 56.14 0.69 -33.39
CA ARG A 173 57.00 0.67 -32.20
C ARG A 173 57.65 2.02 -31.97
N ALA A 174 57.59 2.54 -30.75
CA ALA A 174 58.46 3.63 -30.31
C ALA A 174 59.66 3.11 -29.50
N GLU A 175 60.75 3.86 -29.41
CA GLU A 175 61.92 3.47 -28.61
C GLU A 175 62.54 4.68 -27.91
N GLY A 176 62.92 4.52 -26.65
CA GLY A 176 63.58 5.52 -25.82
C GLY A 176 64.37 4.90 -24.64
N SER A 177 65.08 5.72 -23.87
CA SER A 177 65.62 5.28 -22.58
C SER A 177 64.49 5.23 -21.54
N PHE A 178 64.66 4.46 -20.46
CA PHE A 178 63.71 4.47 -19.32
C PHE A 178 63.44 5.87 -18.80
N TYR A 179 62.19 6.12 -18.39
CA TYR A 179 61.77 7.42 -17.86
C TYR A 179 62.14 8.58 -18.78
N THR A 180 62.11 8.39 -20.09
CA THR A 180 62.37 9.45 -21.06
C THR A 180 61.34 9.46 -22.17
N ARG A 181 61.34 10.55 -22.93
CA ARG A 181 60.57 10.64 -24.17
C ARG A 181 61.23 9.78 -25.25
N PRO A 182 60.48 8.92 -25.98
CA PRO A 182 61.02 8.20 -27.12
C PRO A 182 61.66 9.15 -28.13
N ASN A 183 62.80 8.75 -28.69
CA ASN A 183 63.49 9.52 -29.73
C ASN A 183 63.41 8.81 -31.10
N VAL A 184 62.88 7.60 -31.15
CA VAL A 184 62.67 6.82 -32.36
C VAL A 184 61.24 6.30 -32.37
N ALA A 185 60.60 6.32 -33.54
CA ALA A 185 59.41 5.54 -33.81
C ALA A 185 59.51 4.93 -35.21
N THR A 186 58.98 3.73 -35.36
CA THR A 186 59.06 2.94 -36.59
C THR A 186 57.73 2.24 -36.83
N LEU A 187 57.23 2.34 -38.06
CA LEU A 187 56.08 1.58 -38.56
C LEU A 187 56.56 0.64 -39.66
N TRP A 188 56.25 -0.64 -39.53
CA TRP A 188 56.45 -1.65 -40.57
C TRP A 188 55.09 -2.03 -41.14
N LEU A 189 54.87 -1.71 -42.41
CA LEU A 189 53.66 -2.15 -43.09
C LEU A 189 53.80 -3.60 -43.56
N ASN A 190 52.78 -4.40 -43.33
CA ASN A 190 52.64 -5.70 -43.94
C ASN A 190 52.52 -5.52 -45.47
N ARG A 191 53.00 -6.49 -46.24
CA ARG A 191 52.97 -6.44 -47.72
C ARG A 191 51.70 -7.05 -48.29
N ALA A 192 50.69 -7.28 -47.45
CA ALA A 192 49.50 -8.03 -47.79
C ALA A 192 49.82 -9.36 -48.51
N SER A 193 50.87 -10.05 -48.07
CA SER A 193 51.34 -11.27 -48.71
C SER A 193 52.28 -12.09 -47.83
N ASN A 194 52.18 -13.41 -47.97
CA ASN A 194 53.07 -14.37 -47.33
C ASN A 194 54.21 -14.79 -48.27
N ASP A 195 55.32 -15.28 -47.71
CA ASP A 195 56.35 -15.97 -48.47
C ASP A 195 55.98 -17.43 -48.76
N SER A 196 56.86 -18.19 -49.44
CA SER A 196 56.59 -19.57 -49.84
C SER A 196 56.37 -20.54 -48.67
N SER A 197 56.79 -20.15 -47.46
CA SER A 197 56.57 -20.93 -46.24
C SER A 197 55.28 -20.53 -45.53
N GLY A 198 54.52 -19.59 -46.09
CA GLY A 198 53.31 -19.05 -45.47
C GLY A 198 53.59 -17.98 -44.42
N ASN A 199 54.81 -17.46 -44.30
CA ASN A 199 55.16 -16.47 -43.27
C ASN A 199 54.90 -15.04 -43.76
N PRO A 200 54.50 -14.11 -42.87
CA PRO A 200 54.15 -12.75 -43.26
C PRO A 200 55.36 -11.97 -43.77
N ARG A 201 55.14 -11.07 -44.72
CA ARG A 201 56.19 -10.23 -45.32
C ARG A 201 55.95 -8.77 -44.97
N PHE A 202 56.99 -8.07 -44.53
CA PHE A 202 56.92 -6.65 -44.18
C PHE A 202 57.77 -5.77 -45.10
N ASN A 203 57.35 -4.52 -45.27
CA ASN A 203 58.16 -3.47 -45.86
C ASN A 203 59.28 -3.05 -44.90
N ASN A 204 60.26 -2.31 -45.41
CA ASN A 204 61.25 -1.69 -44.54
C ASN A 204 60.54 -0.67 -43.64
N GLY A 205 60.91 -0.65 -42.36
CA GLY A 205 60.33 0.28 -41.41
C GLY A 205 60.66 1.74 -41.74
N TYR A 206 59.72 2.65 -41.47
CA TYR A 206 59.88 4.09 -41.66
C TYR A 206 59.37 4.89 -40.45
N THR A 207 59.77 6.17 -40.35
CA THR A 207 59.27 7.06 -39.29
C THR A 207 57.84 7.51 -39.61
N PRO A 208 56.85 7.18 -38.77
CA PRO A 208 55.45 7.33 -39.12
C PRO A 208 54.84 8.64 -38.64
N PHE A 209 55.60 9.73 -38.52
CA PHE A 209 55.05 11.01 -38.06
C PHE A 209 54.98 12.05 -39.17
N SER A 210 53.90 12.83 -39.15
CA SER A 210 53.70 13.98 -40.02
C SER A 210 54.62 15.15 -39.62
N SER A 211 54.75 16.13 -40.50
CA SER A 211 55.49 17.36 -40.21
C SER A 211 54.93 18.05 -38.97
N GLY A 212 55.78 18.32 -37.98
CA GLY A 212 55.40 18.93 -36.69
C GLY A 212 55.14 17.94 -35.56
N THR A 213 55.12 16.63 -35.86
CA THR A 213 55.05 15.55 -34.86
C THR A 213 56.35 14.76 -34.84
N SER A 214 56.75 14.26 -33.67
CA SER A 214 57.96 13.46 -33.45
C SER A 214 57.70 12.37 -32.41
N ALA A 215 58.62 11.41 -32.30
CA ALA A 215 58.55 10.38 -31.26
C ALA A 215 58.51 10.96 -29.84
N SER A 216 59.10 12.14 -29.62
CA SER A 216 59.10 12.78 -28.31
C SER A 216 57.72 13.29 -27.89
N ASN A 217 56.81 13.47 -28.84
CA ASN A 217 55.43 13.87 -28.55
C ASN A 217 54.64 12.75 -27.86
N LEU A 218 55.06 11.48 -27.94
CA LEU A 218 54.45 10.38 -27.19
C LEU A 218 54.56 10.59 -25.66
N GLY A 219 55.44 11.50 -25.22
CA GLY A 219 55.60 11.83 -23.81
C GLY A 219 56.55 10.88 -23.09
N TYR A 220 56.59 10.98 -21.76
CA TYR A 220 57.41 10.09 -20.93
C TYR A 220 56.79 8.71 -20.93
N GLN A 221 57.60 7.74 -21.32
CA GLN A 221 57.26 6.33 -21.35
C GLN A 221 58.05 5.60 -20.25
N ASP A 222 57.51 4.48 -19.80
CA ASP A 222 58.03 3.65 -18.71
C ASP A 222 57.56 2.19 -18.89
N TRP A 223 57.97 1.26 -18.02
CA TRP A 223 57.52 -0.14 -18.11
C TRP A 223 56.01 -0.25 -17.92
N SER A 224 55.35 -0.97 -18.84
CA SER A 224 53.91 -1.22 -18.81
C SER A 224 53.52 -2.20 -19.91
N GLY A 225 52.46 -2.98 -19.66
CA GLY A 225 51.95 -3.95 -20.63
C GLY A 225 50.88 -3.41 -21.57
N THR A 226 50.14 -2.37 -21.19
CA THR A 226 48.95 -1.86 -21.92
C THR A 226 48.87 -0.32 -21.94
N SER A 227 50.01 0.35 -22.19
CA SER A 227 50.07 1.83 -22.25
C SER A 227 49.85 2.40 -23.66
N ILE A 228 49.61 1.56 -24.66
CA ILE A 228 49.39 1.98 -26.04
C ILE A 228 48.28 1.13 -26.66
N MET A 229 47.41 1.76 -27.44
CA MET A 229 46.29 1.08 -28.11
C MET A 229 46.06 1.70 -29.50
N ALA A 230 45.69 0.86 -30.46
CA ALA A 230 45.24 1.28 -31.78
C ALA A 230 43.72 1.27 -31.83
N VAL A 231 43.11 2.41 -32.17
CA VAL A 231 41.65 2.56 -32.15
C VAL A 231 41.23 3.63 -33.15
N ASP A 232 40.10 3.46 -33.82
CA ASP A 232 39.45 4.54 -34.58
C ASP A 232 38.82 5.51 -33.58
N TRP A 233 39.60 6.47 -33.07
CA TRP A 233 39.15 7.35 -31.98
C TRP A 233 38.17 8.40 -32.49
N ASN A 234 38.29 8.87 -33.72
CA ASN A 234 37.44 9.92 -34.28
C ASN A 234 36.32 9.40 -35.21
N ASN A 235 36.15 8.08 -35.31
CA ASN A 235 35.19 7.40 -36.19
C ASN A 235 35.39 7.73 -37.68
N ASP A 236 36.62 7.99 -38.12
CA ASP A 236 36.96 8.26 -39.52
C ASP A 236 37.36 7.00 -40.32
N ARG A 237 37.27 5.84 -39.67
CA ARG A 237 37.64 4.52 -40.18
C ARG A 237 39.11 4.38 -40.52
N LYS A 238 39.97 5.10 -39.82
CA LYS A 238 41.42 4.88 -39.77
C LYS A 238 41.82 4.61 -38.33
N LEU A 239 42.71 3.66 -38.13
CA LEU A 239 43.20 3.38 -36.79
C LEU A 239 44.19 4.46 -36.37
N ASP A 240 43.85 5.16 -35.30
CA ASP A 240 44.67 6.13 -34.57
C ASP A 240 45.47 5.42 -33.47
N ILE A 241 46.39 6.15 -32.84
CA ILE A 241 47.14 5.66 -31.68
C ILE A 241 46.77 6.48 -30.45
N LEU A 242 46.34 5.79 -29.39
CA LEU A 242 46.27 6.33 -28.04
C LEU A 242 47.48 5.84 -27.26
N VAL A 243 48.13 6.75 -26.52
CA VAL A 243 49.33 6.41 -25.75
C VAL A 243 49.31 7.07 -24.37
N GLY A 244 49.54 6.27 -23.33
CA GLY A 244 49.74 6.73 -21.97
C GLY A 244 51.02 7.54 -21.87
N ASN A 245 51.06 8.52 -20.98
CA ASN A 245 52.18 9.42 -20.78
C ASN A 245 52.31 9.78 -19.30
N GLY A 246 53.52 9.67 -18.74
CA GLY A 246 53.79 10.01 -17.33
C GLY A 246 53.89 11.50 -17.02
N GLU A 247 53.83 12.40 -18.01
CA GLU A 247 53.82 13.86 -17.75
C GLU A 247 52.46 14.33 -17.18
N ASN A 248 52.44 15.55 -16.62
CA ASN A 248 51.22 16.21 -16.13
C ASN A 248 50.35 15.33 -15.22
N ASN A 249 51.00 14.57 -14.32
CA ASN A 249 50.34 13.71 -13.34
C ASN A 249 49.52 12.56 -13.97
N GLY A 250 49.98 12.07 -15.13
CA GLY A 250 49.37 11.02 -15.93
C GLY A 250 48.43 11.58 -17.00
N GLU A 251 48.73 11.29 -18.27
CA GLU A 251 47.93 11.68 -19.45
C GLU A 251 47.74 10.51 -20.43
N ILE A 252 46.67 10.57 -21.22
CA ILE A 252 46.54 9.75 -22.44
C ILE A 252 46.51 10.68 -23.65
N ARG A 253 47.42 10.47 -24.59
CA ARG A 253 47.64 11.31 -25.79
C ARG A 253 47.07 10.66 -27.04
N ILE A 254 46.59 11.51 -27.96
CA ILE A 254 45.91 11.12 -29.19
C ILE A 254 46.80 11.44 -30.39
N PHE A 255 47.01 10.44 -31.25
CA PHE A 255 47.77 10.52 -32.49
C PHE A 255 46.90 10.08 -33.66
N ILE A 256 46.46 11.04 -34.47
CA ILE A 256 45.52 10.79 -35.56
C ILE A 256 46.23 10.28 -36.79
N ASN A 257 45.72 9.24 -37.42
CA ASN A 257 46.18 8.72 -38.69
C ASN A 257 45.71 9.61 -39.84
N ASN A 258 46.67 10.27 -40.50
CA ASN A 258 46.40 11.22 -41.58
C ASN A 258 46.61 10.60 -42.97
N CYS A 259 46.51 9.28 -43.11
CA CYS A 259 46.51 8.68 -44.43
C CYS A 259 45.34 9.22 -45.27
N THR A 260 45.56 9.32 -46.58
CA THR A 260 44.52 9.64 -47.55
C THR A 260 43.84 8.34 -47.96
N LEU A 261 42.53 8.22 -47.74
CA LEU A 261 41.76 7.05 -48.13
C LEU A 261 41.84 6.81 -49.65
N ALA A 262 41.94 5.55 -50.05
CA ALA A 262 41.85 5.13 -51.44
C ALA A 262 40.48 5.49 -52.04
N ASN A 263 40.47 5.97 -53.27
CA ASN A 263 39.26 6.24 -54.03
C ASN A 263 39.43 5.71 -55.47
N PRO A 264 38.71 4.66 -55.87
CA PRO A 264 37.69 3.94 -55.08
C PRO A 264 38.31 3.08 -53.96
N GLN A 265 37.52 2.81 -52.91
CA GLN A 265 37.84 1.77 -51.93
C GLN A 265 37.79 0.38 -52.57
N PRO A 266 38.49 -0.63 -52.01
CA PRO A 266 38.37 -2.02 -52.45
C PRO A 266 36.91 -2.47 -52.44
N SER A 267 36.54 -3.35 -53.39
CA SER A 267 35.21 -3.96 -53.44
C SER A 267 35.28 -5.41 -52.96
N PRO A 268 34.46 -5.83 -51.98
CA PRO A 268 33.49 -5.02 -51.23
C PRO A 268 34.19 -4.03 -50.27
N VAL A 269 33.53 -2.89 -50.00
CA VAL A 269 33.99 -1.97 -48.96
C VAL A 269 33.89 -2.70 -47.61
N PRO A 270 34.95 -2.74 -46.78
CA PRO A 270 34.88 -3.36 -45.47
C PRO A 270 33.68 -2.81 -44.68
N ALA A 271 32.97 -3.68 -43.94
CA ALA A 271 31.89 -3.24 -43.05
C ALA A 271 32.48 -2.46 -41.87
N ALA A 272 31.79 -1.42 -41.38
CA ALA A 272 32.19 -0.78 -40.13
C ALA A 272 32.10 -1.81 -38.98
N PRO A 273 33.05 -1.82 -38.02
CA PRO A 273 34.08 -0.81 -37.77
C PRO A 273 35.43 -1.04 -38.47
N ALA A 274 35.55 -1.98 -39.42
CA ALA A 274 36.84 -2.29 -40.06
C ALA A 274 37.47 -1.05 -40.73
N PRO A 275 38.81 -0.88 -40.69
CA PRO A 275 39.47 0.27 -41.29
C PRO A 275 39.27 0.34 -42.81
N LEU A 276 39.37 1.56 -43.36
CA LEU A 276 39.33 1.81 -44.80
C LEU A 276 40.74 1.92 -45.37
N LYS A 277 40.92 1.40 -46.59
CA LYS A 277 42.21 1.35 -47.25
C LYS A 277 42.77 2.74 -47.53
N CYS A 278 44.04 2.95 -47.23
CA CYS A 278 44.82 4.13 -47.54
C CYS A 278 45.43 4.05 -48.96
N SER A 279 45.57 5.20 -49.61
CA SER A 279 46.27 5.36 -50.90
C SER A 279 47.76 5.67 -50.75
N ASN A 280 48.17 6.08 -49.55
CA ASN A 280 49.55 6.38 -49.18
C ASN A 280 49.86 5.78 -47.80
N ASN A 281 51.15 5.64 -47.50
CA ASN A 281 51.61 5.15 -46.20
C ASN A 281 51.04 6.02 -45.05
N PRO A 282 50.51 5.40 -43.98
CA PRO A 282 50.04 6.12 -42.80
C PRO A 282 51.10 7.01 -42.17
N THR A 283 50.67 8.18 -41.70
CA THR A 283 51.47 9.06 -40.84
C THR A 283 50.57 9.61 -39.73
N PHE A 284 51.10 9.66 -38.51
CA PHE A 284 50.39 10.14 -37.34
C PHE A 284 50.72 11.60 -37.03
N SER A 285 49.71 12.38 -36.68
CA SER A 285 49.88 13.74 -36.14
C SER A 285 49.44 13.76 -34.70
N TYR A 286 50.23 14.38 -33.81
CA TYR A 286 49.79 14.63 -32.45
C TYR A 286 48.60 15.60 -32.47
N TYR A 287 47.45 15.14 -31.97
CA TYR A 287 46.21 15.91 -31.95
C TYR A 287 45.99 16.62 -30.61
N GLY A 288 46.26 15.91 -29.51
CA GLY A 288 46.08 16.45 -28.17
C GLY A 288 46.04 15.38 -27.09
N THR A 289 45.41 15.72 -25.98
CA THR A 289 45.29 14.86 -24.79
C THR A 289 43.82 14.48 -24.58
N LEU A 290 43.55 13.18 -24.44
CA LEU A 290 42.22 12.64 -24.12
C LEU A 290 41.84 12.98 -22.68
N ILE A 291 42.77 12.75 -21.75
CA ILE A 291 42.62 13.06 -20.32
C ILE A 291 43.99 13.36 -19.72
N SER A 292 44.03 14.25 -18.73
CA SER A 292 45.24 14.66 -18.00
C SER A 292 44.99 14.72 -16.50
N ASN A 293 46.06 14.86 -15.71
CA ASN A 293 45.98 15.01 -14.26
C ASN A 293 45.26 13.84 -13.58
N LEU A 294 45.57 12.63 -14.03
CA LEU A 294 44.98 11.41 -13.49
C LEU A 294 45.33 11.21 -12.00
N GLY A 295 46.40 11.80 -11.47
CA GLY A 295 46.76 11.62 -10.05
C GLY A 295 47.92 10.67 -9.83
N PHE A 296 48.53 10.13 -10.88
CA PHE A 296 49.53 9.05 -10.80
C PHE A 296 50.95 9.50 -10.44
N GLY A 297 51.13 10.75 -10.00
CA GLY A 297 52.42 11.29 -9.57
C GLY A 297 53.28 11.84 -10.72
N THR A 298 54.51 12.23 -10.38
CA THR A 298 55.47 12.81 -11.33
C THR A 298 56.41 11.75 -11.92
N ASN A 299 56.74 11.96 -13.19
CA ASN A 299 57.68 11.32 -14.13
C ASN A 299 58.94 10.56 -13.66
N ASP A 300 59.32 10.55 -12.39
CA ASP A 300 60.58 9.92 -11.93
C ASP A 300 60.39 8.49 -11.40
N GLN A 301 59.15 8.00 -11.27
CA GLN A 301 58.81 6.68 -10.74
C GLN A 301 57.44 6.20 -11.26
N GLY A 302 57.29 5.49 -12.40
CA GLY A 302 56.09 4.67 -12.68
C GLY A 302 54.71 5.35 -12.81
N GLY A 303 54.61 6.65 -13.08
CA GLY A 303 53.34 7.38 -13.24
C GLY A 303 52.63 7.20 -14.60
N LEU A 304 53.03 6.18 -15.37
CA LEU A 304 52.54 5.92 -16.72
C LEU A 304 51.13 5.29 -16.69
N PRO A 305 50.11 5.91 -17.31
CA PRO A 305 48.79 5.31 -17.42
C PRO A 305 48.81 4.01 -18.24
N VAL A 306 48.22 2.96 -17.68
CA VAL A 306 47.80 1.74 -18.38
C VAL A 306 46.29 1.73 -18.45
N PHE A 307 45.72 1.36 -19.60
CA PHE A 307 44.30 1.59 -19.84
C PHE A 307 43.67 0.66 -20.86
N ALA A 308 42.34 0.58 -20.78
CA ALA A 308 41.46 0.09 -21.83
C ALA A 308 40.42 1.17 -22.16
N TYR A 309 40.09 1.32 -23.44
CA TYR A 309 39.16 2.33 -23.94
C TYR A 309 38.05 1.66 -24.76
N GLU A 310 36.97 1.29 -24.09
CA GLU A 310 35.87 0.43 -24.59
C GLU A 310 34.53 0.88 -24.00
N ASP A 311 33.40 0.49 -24.61
CA ASP A 311 32.06 0.74 -24.06
C ASP A 311 31.74 -0.28 -22.96
N PHE A 312 31.83 0.13 -21.69
CA PHE A 312 31.63 -0.76 -20.54
C PHE A 312 30.21 -0.72 -19.98
N ASP A 313 29.44 0.33 -20.23
CA ASP A 313 28.06 0.42 -19.72
C ASP A 313 26.97 0.20 -20.79
N GLY A 314 27.38 -0.01 -22.04
CA GLY A 314 26.49 -0.33 -23.16
C GLY A 314 25.76 0.89 -23.73
N ASP A 315 26.22 2.11 -23.43
CA ASP A 315 25.58 3.35 -23.89
C ASP A 315 25.98 3.76 -25.33
N GLY A 316 26.87 2.99 -25.96
CA GLY A 316 27.38 3.22 -27.30
C GLY A 316 28.57 4.18 -27.36
N LEU A 317 29.08 4.65 -26.23
CA LEU A 317 30.25 5.52 -26.11
C LEU A 317 31.40 4.78 -25.41
N ARG A 318 32.64 5.02 -25.86
CA ARG A 318 33.80 4.40 -25.21
C ARG A 318 34.10 5.09 -23.88
N ASP A 319 34.10 4.30 -22.82
CA ASP A 319 34.57 4.60 -21.49
C ASP A 319 36.08 4.36 -21.35
N LEU A 320 36.70 4.97 -20.35
CA LEU A 320 38.10 4.76 -20.03
C LEU A 320 38.26 4.08 -18.67
N VAL A 321 38.83 2.88 -18.65
CA VAL A 321 39.35 2.26 -17.43
C VAL A 321 40.86 2.46 -17.37
N VAL A 322 41.36 3.05 -16.29
CA VAL A 322 42.76 3.48 -16.20
C VAL A 322 43.36 3.31 -14.80
N GLY A 323 44.60 2.83 -14.77
CA GLY A 323 45.46 2.71 -13.58
C GLY A 323 46.91 3.08 -13.89
N ALA A 324 47.82 2.90 -12.92
CA ALA A 324 49.25 3.08 -13.14
C ALA A 324 50.10 2.20 -12.19
N PRO A 325 51.35 1.88 -12.57
CA PRO A 325 52.27 1.09 -11.75
C PRO A 325 52.65 1.78 -10.43
N ASN A 326 52.89 3.09 -10.44
CA ASN A 326 53.18 3.87 -9.23
C ASN A 326 52.00 4.75 -8.82
N CYS A 327 50.89 4.13 -8.43
CA CYS A 327 49.69 4.85 -8.04
C CYS A 327 49.56 5.11 -6.52
N CYS A 328 48.84 6.18 -6.19
CA CYS A 328 48.73 6.97 -4.96
C CYS A 328 48.48 6.21 -3.64
N SER A 329 48.70 6.93 -2.53
CA SER A 329 48.33 6.51 -1.16
C SER A 329 46.82 6.30 -0.97
N SER A 330 45.98 6.91 -1.81
CA SER A 330 44.51 6.78 -1.76
C SER A 330 44.02 5.62 -2.63
N ALA A 331 43.30 4.66 -2.02
CA ALA A 331 42.73 3.51 -2.73
C ALA A 331 41.79 3.92 -3.88
N SER A 332 41.08 5.03 -3.74
CA SER A 332 40.14 5.56 -4.74
C SER A 332 40.78 6.06 -6.03
N GLN A 333 42.11 6.21 -6.07
CA GLN A 333 42.82 6.71 -7.25
C GLN A 333 43.49 5.59 -8.05
N ARG A 334 43.52 4.36 -7.53
CA ARG A 334 44.32 3.24 -8.07
C ARG A 334 43.82 2.69 -9.39
N LEU A 335 42.50 2.56 -9.51
CA LEU A 335 41.85 2.09 -10.72
C LEU A 335 40.49 2.79 -10.82
N ARG A 336 40.23 3.44 -11.95
CA ARG A 336 39.01 4.22 -12.16
C ARG A 336 38.42 3.98 -13.53
N LEU A 337 37.10 4.09 -13.59
CA LEU A 337 36.33 4.19 -14.82
C LEU A 337 35.85 5.63 -15.00
N PHE A 338 36.10 6.19 -16.18
CA PHE A 338 35.58 7.48 -16.62
C PHE A 338 34.57 7.22 -17.74
N LYS A 339 33.34 7.69 -17.55
CA LYS A 339 32.28 7.45 -18.53
C LYS A 339 32.52 8.21 -19.82
N GLY A 340 32.20 7.60 -20.96
CA GLY A 340 32.20 8.23 -22.27
C GLY A 340 31.19 9.38 -22.35
N LYS A 341 31.50 10.36 -23.20
CA LYS A 341 30.59 11.44 -23.58
C LYS A 341 30.63 11.64 -25.09
N ALA A 342 29.53 12.19 -25.62
CA ALA A 342 29.44 12.57 -27.02
C ALA A 342 30.66 13.39 -27.48
N GLY A 343 31.12 13.14 -28.70
CA GLY A 343 32.34 13.74 -29.25
C GLY A 343 33.63 13.08 -28.79
N ASN A 344 33.58 11.82 -28.31
CA ASN A 344 34.72 11.02 -27.89
C ASN A 344 35.52 11.68 -26.75
N THR A 345 34.78 12.26 -25.79
CA THR A 345 35.31 12.87 -24.56
C THR A 345 34.93 12.04 -23.33
N LEU A 346 35.40 12.42 -22.13
CA LEU A 346 35.20 11.67 -20.90
C LEU A 346 34.53 12.50 -19.79
N ASP A 347 33.77 11.85 -18.90
CA ASP A 347 33.30 12.48 -17.66
C ASP A 347 34.40 12.54 -16.59
N THR A 348 35.21 13.59 -16.65
CA THR A 348 36.30 13.78 -15.69
C THR A 348 35.83 14.23 -14.30
N ALA A 349 34.56 14.65 -14.16
CA ALA A 349 34.03 15.16 -12.90
C ALA A 349 33.59 14.05 -11.93
N HIS A 350 33.15 12.90 -12.45
CA HIS A 350 32.57 11.81 -11.65
C HIS A 350 33.20 10.45 -11.99
N PRO A 351 34.53 10.27 -11.83
CA PRO A 351 35.13 8.96 -12.02
C PRO A 351 34.61 7.96 -11.00
N GLN A 352 34.35 6.75 -11.47
CA GLN A 352 33.97 5.62 -10.61
C GLN A 352 35.23 4.93 -10.11
N THR A 353 35.28 4.63 -8.82
CA THR A 353 36.38 3.85 -8.24
C THR A 353 36.13 2.37 -8.43
N ILE A 354 37.11 1.64 -8.95
CA ILE A 354 37.09 0.17 -8.99
C ILE A 354 37.98 -0.35 -7.86
N SER A 355 37.46 -1.29 -7.06
CA SER A 355 38.19 -1.85 -5.93
C SER A 355 39.40 -2.66 -6.41
N PHE A 356 40.60 -2.11 -6.22
CA PHE A 356 41.86 -2.70 -6.66
C PHE A 356 43.00 -2.39 -5.68
N VAL A 357 43.90 -3.36 -5.49
CA VAL A 357 45.09 -3.24 -4.66
C VAL A 357 46.27 -3.79 -5.44
N GLY A 358 47.30 -2.97 -5.67
CA GLY A 358 48.49 -3.31 -6.44
C GLY A 358 48.97 -2.15 -7.31
N ALA A 359 50.09 -2.37 -7.99
CA ALA A 359 50.64 -1.52 -9.04
C ALA A 359 50.07 -1.95 -10.40
N ALA A 360 49.06 -1.26 -10.93
CA ALA A 360 48.41 -1.70 -12.16
C ALA A 360 49.35 -1.56 -13.37
N THR A 361 49.66 -2.66 -14.04
CA THR A 361 50.54 -2.70 -15.23
C THR A 361 49.87 -3.27 -16.48
N GLY A 362 48.72 -3.93 -16.32
CA GLY A 362 47.86 -4.40 -17.39
C GLY A 362 46.39 -4.14 -17.12
N VAL A 363 45.68 -3.62 -18.12
CA VAL A 363 44.22 -3.47 -18.12
C VAL A 363 43.69 -4.13 -19.40
N PHE A 364 43.01 -5.26 -19.23
CA PHE A 364 42.49 -6.06 -20.33
C PHE A 364 40.98 -6.06 -20.33
N ALA A 365 40.37 -5.79 -21.48
CA ALA A 365 38.93 -5.70 -21.64
C ALA A 365 38.45 -6.63 -22.75
N ALA A 366 37.57 -7.55 -22.40
CA ALA A 366 36.88 -8.43 -23.35
C ALA A 366 35.63 -9.03 -22.71
N ASP A 367 34.79 -9.65 -23.51
CA ASP A 367 33.63 -10.37 -23.00
C ASP A 367 34.07 -11.77 -22.53
N PHE A 368 34.70 -11.83 -21.36
CA PHE A 368 35.21 -13.08 -20.79
C PHE A 368 34.09 -14.00 -20.31
N SER A 369 32.91 -13.44 -19.99
CA SER A 369 31.73 -14.20 -19.55
C SER A 369 30.81 -14.66 -20.69
N LEU A 370 31.01 -14.16 -21.91
CA LEU A 370 30.14 -14.32 -23.08
C LEU A 370 28.70 -13.81 -22.84
N ASP A 371 28.56 -12.74 -22.07
CA ASP A 371 27.26 -12.14 -21.76
C ASP A 371 26.92 -10.91 -22.63
N GLY A 372 27.77 -10.63 -23.63
CA GLY A 372 27.66 -9.49 -24.52
C GLY A 372 28.26 -8.21 -23.97
N ARG A 373 28.80 -8.22 -22.74
CA ARG A 373 29.35 -7.03 -22.07
C ARG A 373 30.87 -7.18 -21.88
N LYS A 374 31.57 -6.05 -21.83
CA LYS A 374 33.03 -6.05 -21.62
C LYS A 374 33.33 -6.22 -20.13
N ASP A 375 33.99 -7.31 -19.78
CA ASP A 375 34.59 -7.59 -18.47
C ASP A 375 36.02 -7.02 -18.39
N LEU A 376 36.63 -7.10 -17.20
CA LEU A 376 38.02 -6.69 -16.97
C LEU A 376 38.89 -7.77 -16.35
N ILE A 377 40.13 -7.85 -16.82
CA ILE A 377 41.25 -8.45 -16.09
C ILE A 377 42.30 -7.38 -15.83
N ILE A 378 42.68 -7.23 -14.56
CA ILE A 378 43.70 -6.27 -14.11
C ILE A 378 44.90 -7.04 -13.57
N THR A 379 46.10 -6.69 -14.02
CA THR A 379 47.36 -7.30 -13.57
C THR A 379 48.23 -6.30 -12.82
N SER A 380 49.08 -6.82 -11.94
CA SER A 380 50.00 -6.00 -11.16
C SER A 380 51.45 -6.42 -11.23
N ASP A 381 52.31 -5.42 -11.15
CA ASP A 381 53.75 -5.53 -11.07
C ASP A 381 54.25 -5.48 -9.60
N ASN A 382 55.43 -6.02 -9.37
CA ASN A 382 56.08 -6.07 -8.07
C ASN A 382 56.79 -4.76 -7.70
N TRP A 383 57.01 -3.83 -8.64
CA TRP A 383 57.63 -2.54 -8.34
C TRP A 383 56.63 -1.47 -7.87
N ASN A 384 57.12 -0.51 -7.06
CA ASN A 384 56.45 0.74 -6.64
C ASN A 384 55.21 0.68 -5.70
N TYR A 385 54.56 -0.47 -5.47
CA TYR A 385 53.49 -0.59 -4.47
C TYR A 385 53.65 -1.84 -3.60
N ALA A 386 54.23 -1.66 -2.39
CA ALA A 386 54.50 -2.74 -1.42
C ALA A 386 55.21 -3.96 -2.05
N TYR A 387 56.49 -3.72 -2.38
CA TYR A 387 57.44 -4.51 -3.17
C TYR A 387 57.49 -6.04 -2.98
N ASP A 388 56.86 -6.61 -1.96
CA ASP A 388 56.91 -8.04 -1.64
C ASP A 388 55.51 -8.64 -1.36
N THR A 389 54.42 -7.98 -1.78
CA THR A 389 53.07 -8.42 -1.40
C THR A 389 52.07 -8.50 -2.55
N TYR A 390 52.22 -7.66 -3.59
CA TYR A 390 51.18 -7.51 -4.61
C TYR A 390 51.67 -7.62 -6.06
N GLY A 391 52.92 -8.01 -6.32
CA GLY A 391 53.41 -8.26 -7.68
C GLY A 391 52.93 -9.58 -8.28
N GLY A 392 52.77 -9.65 -9.60
CA GLY A 392 52.39 -10.88 -10.31
C GLY A 392 50.95 -11.33 -10.06
N VAL A 393 50.10 -10.47 -9.49
CA VAL A 393 48.69 -10.78 -9.19
C VAL A 393 47.81 -10.35 -10.36
N SER A 394 46.80 -11.15 -10.65
CA SER A 394 45.76 -10.82 -11.62
C SER A 394 44.36 -11.04 -11.06
N GLY A 395 43.43 -10.15 -11.40
CA GLY A 395 42.05 -10.17 -10.92
C GLY A 395 41.05 -10.02 -12.05
N TYR A 396 40.03 -10.88 -12.04
CA TYR A 396 38.89 -10.86 -12.94
C TYR A 396 37.69 -10.14 -12.31
N TYR A 397 37.11 -9.21 -13.05
CA TYR A 397 35.98 -8.37 -12.67
C TYR A 397 34.89 -8.53 -13.74
N VAL A 398 33.72 -9.00 -13.31
CA VAL A 398 32.57 -9.24 -14.20
C VAL A 398 31.71 -7.98 -14.26
N ASN A 399 31.31 -7.60 -15.46
CA ASN A 399 30.41 -6.50 -15.72
C ASN A 399 28.97 -6.87 -15.32
N ASN A 400 28.35 -6.10 -14.43
CA ASN A 400 26.99 -6.35 -13.96
C ASN A 400 25.88 -5.70 -14.81
N GLY A 401 26.23 -5.01 -15.90
CA GLY A 401 25.27 -4.33 -16.78
C GLY A 401 24.59 -3.10 -16.16
N THR A 402 25.13 -2.57 -15.06
CA THR A 402 24.62 -1.36 -14.44
C THR A 402 25.44 -0.14 -14.86
N ALA A 403 24.95 1.06 -14.53
CA ALA A 403 25.71 2.30 -14.70
C ALA A 403 27.03 2.33 -13.91
N THR A 404 27.28 1.38 -13.00
CA THR A 404 28.55 1.13 -12.31
C THR A 404 29.02 -0.31 -12.53
N PRO A 405 29.55 -0.64 -13.72
CA PRO A 405 29.74 -2.02 -14.20
C PRO A 405 30.51 -2.95 -13.24
N PHE A 406 31.47 -2.40 -12.49
CA PHE A 406 32.40 -3.18 -11.64
C PHE A 406 32.23 -2.93 -10.13
N SER A 407 31.07 -2.43 -9.70
CA SER A 407 30.79 -2.13 -8.29
C SER A 407 30.82 -3.37 -7.37
N ALA A 408 30.60 -4.56 -7.93
CA ALA A 408 30.73 -5.83 -7.21
C ALA A 408 32.18 -6.22 -6.85
N GLY A 409 33.17 -5.47 -7.36
CA GLY A 409 34.59 -5.72 -7.10
C GLY A 409 35.13 -6.97 -7.81
N ARG A 410 36.31 -7.41 -7.37
CA ARG A 410 37.01 -8.57 -7.96
C ARG A 410 36.23 -9.84 -7.69
N LYS A 411 35.82 -10.54 -8.74
CA LYS A 411 35.11 -11.82 -8.65
C LYS A 411 36.05 -13.00 -8.46
N LYS A 412 37.17 -13.01 -9.18
CA LYS A 412 38.15 -14.10 -9.12
C LYS A 412 39.58 -13.56 -9.16
N LYS A 413 40.49 -14.24 -8.47
CA LYS A 413 41.94 -14.02 -8.58
C LYS A 413 42.48 -15.09 -9.53
N LEU A 414 43.25 -14.71 -10.55
CA LEU A 414 43.73 -15.66 -11.57
C LEU A 414 45.19 -16.10 -11.33
N THR A 415 46.01 -15.20 -10.78
CA THR A 415 47.38 -15.51 -10.34
C THR A 415 47.64 -14.98 -8.94
N ASP A 416 48.51 -15.69 -8.23
CA ASP A 416 49.00 -15.31 -6.90
C ASP A 416 50.40 -14.71 -7.00
N HIS A 417 50.75 -13.89 -6.00
CA HIS A 417 52.11 -13.38 -5.86
C HIS A 417 53.08 -14.56 -5.75
N TYR A 418 54.15 -14.57 -6.56
CA TYR A 418 55.12 -15.67 -6.69
C TYR A 418 54.58 -16.99 -7.28
N ALA A 419 53.34 -17.04 -7.78
CA ALA A 419 52.76 -18.27 -8.31
C ALA A 419 51.77 -17.98 -9.45
N PRO A 420 52.13 -18.19 -10.73
CA PRO A 420 53.39 -18.74 -11.25
C PRO A 420 54.45 -17.69 -11.65
N ILE A 421 54.12 -16.40 -11.64
CA ILE A 421 55.00 -15.31 -12.12
C ILE A 421 55.39 -14.35 -10.98
N TYR A 422 56.55 -13.71 -11.10
CA TYR A 422 57.13 -12.81 -10.09
C TYR A 422 56.51 -11.41 -10.17
N ASP A 423 56.49 -10.86 -11.38
CA ASP A 423 55.88 -9.59 -11.78
C ASP A 423 55.17 -9.71 -13.13
N PHE A 424 54.56 -8.62 -13.58
CA PHE A 424 53.85 -8.53 -14.85
C PHE A 424 54.45 -7.42 -15.70
N ASP A 425 54.99 -7.80 -16.85
CA ASP A 425 55.58 -6.87 -17.83
C ASP A 425 54.66 -6.64 -19.03
N THR A 426 54.07 -7.72 -19.57
CA THR A 426 53.30 -7.65 -20.82
C THR A 426 52.20 -8.70 -20.89
N GLY A 427 51.19 -8.43 -21.72
CA GLY A 427 50.10 -9.34 -22.00
C GLY A 427 49.15 -8.78 -23.06
N PHE A 428 48.25 -9.62 -23.56
CA PHE A 428 47.23 -9.28 -24.54
C PHE A 428 46.06 -10.28 -24.48
N VAL A 429 44.91 -9.88 -25.02
CA VAL A 429 43.69 -10.71 -25.12
C VAL A 429 43.56 -11.28 -26.52
N PHE A 430 43.26 -12.57 -26.62
CA PHE A 430 43.18 -13.28 -27.90
C PHE A 430 42.49 -14.64 -27.74
N ASP A 431 41.94 -15.21 -28.81
CA ASP A 431 41.54 -16.61 -28.88
C ASP A 431 42.72 -17.42 -29.42
N TYR A 432 43.46 -18.10 -28.54
CA TYR A 432 44.73 -18.76 -28.96
C TYR A 432 44.50 -20.18 -29.49
N ASP A 433 43.41 -20.82 -29.08
CA ASP A 433 43.13 -22.23 -29.38
C ASP A 433 41.91 -22.48 -30.28
N ASN A 434 41.21 -21.42 -30.69
CA ASN A 434 39.98 -21.43 -31.49
C ASN A 434 38.96 -22.42 -30.91
N ASP A 435 38.70 -22.33 -29.62
CA ASP A 435 37.65 -23.13 -28.99
C ASP A 435 36.29 -22.86 -29.66
N PRO A 436 35.33 -23.80 -29.65
CA PRO A 436 34.08 -23.65 -30.39
C PRO A 436 33.22 -22.43 -29.99
N ALA A 437 33.41 -21.88 -28.80
CA ALA A 437 32.72 -20.69 -28.31
C ALA A 437 33.51 -19.40 -28.57
N HIS A 438 34.69 -19.48 -29.19
CA HIS A 438 35.59 -18.37 -29.47
C HIS A 438 35.84 -17.48 -28.25
N THR A 439 36.15 -18.12 -27.12
CA THR A 439 36.27 -17.42 -25.85
C THR A 439 37.53 -16.55 -25.85
N PRO A 440 37.47 -15.31 -25.32
CA PRO A 440 38.67 -14.51 -25.16
C PRO A 440 39.58 -15.11 -24.10
N ASP A 441 40.79 -15.52 -24.47
CA ASP A 441 41.88 -15.92 -23.59
C ASP A 441 42.82 -14.74 -23.32
N ILE A 442 43.77 -14.93 -22.41
CA ILE A 442 44.77 -13.90 -22.10
C ILE A 442 46.16 -14.50 -21.99
N MET A 443 47.14 -13.84 -22.60
CA MET A 443 48.56 -14.08 -22.36
C MET A 443 49.07 -13.06 -21.35
N ILE A 444 49.80 -13.51 -20.33
CA ILE A 444 50.49 -12.66 -19.36
C ILE A 444 51.93 -13.14 -19.16
N ALA A 445 52.88 -12.23 -18.94
CA ALA A 445 54.28 -12.59 -18.83
C ALA A 445 55.09 -11.75 -17.83
N ASP A 446 56.04 -12.44 -17.20
CA ASP A 446 57.26 -11.88 -16.61
C ASP A 446 58.36 -12.02 -17.68
N GLY A 447 58.53 -10.93 -18.42
CA GLY A 447 59.30 -10.83 -19.65
C GLY A 447 60.74 -10.36 -19.46
N ASN A 448 61.09 -9.76 -18.33
CA ASN A 448 62.44 -9.27 -18.01
C ASN A 448 63.19 -10.13 -16.96
N HIS A 449 62.51 -10.88 -16.09
CA HIS A 449 63.15 -11.71 -15.05
C HIS A 449 63.13 -13.20 -15.36
N SER A 450 61.96 -13.81 -15.59
CA SER A 450 61.81 -15.27 -15.57
C SER A 450 61.51 -15.93 -16.92
N SER A 451 61.17 -15.17 -17.98
CA SER A 451 60.67 -15.72 -19.26
C SER A 451 59.44 -16.62 -19.06
N SER A 452 58.66 -16.37 -18.00
CA SER A 452 57.47 -17.16 -17.68
C SER A 452 56.27 -16.56 -18.42
N TYR A 453 55.92 -17.15 -19.55
CA TYR A 453 54.76 -16.76 -20.36
C TYR A 453 53.59 -17.69 -20.05
N LEU A 454 52.55 -17.14 -19.45
CA LEU A 454 51.33 -17.86 -19.08
C LEU A 454 50.21 -17.49 -20.05
N VAL A 455 49.53 -18.49 -20.60
CA VAL A 455 48.22 -18.32 -21.24
C VAL A 455 47.17 -18.78 -20.24
N LEU A 456 46.19 -17.92 -19.94
CA LEU A 456 45.00 -18.27 -19.19
C LEU A 456 43.89 -18.54 -20.20
N ALA A 457 43.71 -19.81 -20.52
CA ALA A 457 42.64 -20.28 -21.39
C ALA A 457 41.30 -20.08 -20.69
N ASN A 458 40.39 -19.31 -21.28
CA ASN A 458 39.05 -19.12 -20.80
C ASN A 458 38.15 -20.24 -21.33
N ARG A 459 37.13 -20.63 -20.56
CA ARG A 459 36.12 -21.59 -21.00
C ARG A 459 34.76 -21.13 -20.52
N VAL A 460 33.78 -21.29 -21.40
CA VAL A 460 32.37 -21.23 -21.04
C VAL A 460 31.88 -22.65 -20.87
N VAL A 461 31.34 -22.94 -19.68
CA VAL A 461 30.63 -24.19 -19.46
C VAL A 461 29.24 -24.05 -20.07
N SER A 462 28.72 -25.13 -20.64
CA SER A 462 27.29 -25.26 -20.96
C SER A 462 26.42 -25.34 -19.69
N GLN A 463 26.81 -24.65 -18.61
CA GLN A 463 26.14 -24.62 -17.33
C GLN A 463 25.44 -23.27 -17.19
N TYR A 464 24.14 -23.28 -17.03
CA TYR A 464 23.32 -22.14 -16.64
C TYR A 464 23.64 -21.70 -15.21
N VAL A 465 23.36 -20.44 -14.88
CA VAL A 465 23.35 -19.98 -13.49
C VAL A 465 22.38 -20.83 -12.65
N ASP A 466 22.64 -20.93 -11.35
CA ASP A 466 21.87 -21.79 -10.43
C ASP A 466 20.38 -21.41 -10.44
N CYS A 467 20.10 -20.12 -10.24
CA CYS A 467 18.77 -19.55 -10.36
C CYS A 467 18.84 -18.09 -10.87
N GLY A 468 17.74 -17.63 -11.44
CA GLY A 468 17.50 -16.26 -11.86
C GLY A 468 16.05 -15.86 -11.63
N GLU A 469 15.76 -14.57 -11.65
CA GLU A 469 14.42 -14.02 -11.45
C GLU A 469 14.00 -13.12 -12.62
N VAL A 470 12.70 -13.11 -12.90
CA VAL A 470 12.06 -12.14 -13.79
C VAL A 470 10.78 -11.61 -13.14
N ALA A 471 10.59 -10.30 -13.11
CA ALA A 471 9.42 -9.65 -12.50
C ALA A 471 8.80 -8.61 -13.43
N SER A 472 7.47 -8.53 -13.43
CA SER A 472 6.74 -7.51 -14.19
C SER A 472 6.76 -6.15 -13.51
N GLY A 473 6.58 -5.09 -14.30
CA GLY A 473 6.04 -3.82 -13.80
C GLY A 473 4.61 -3.96 -13.25
N VAL A 474 4.02 -2.83 -12.82
CA VAL A 474 2.60 -2.80 -12.41
C VAL A 474 1.73 -3.15 -13.61
N ILE A 475 0.86 -4.14 -13.45
CA ILE A 475 -0.11 -4.54 -14.46
C ILE A 475 -1.09 -3.39 -14.67
N ASP A 476 -1.30 -3.00 -15.93
CA ASP A 476 -2.31 -2.01 -16.30
C ASP A 476 -3.71 -2.54 -15.96
N LEU A 477 -4.44 -1.75 -15.17
CA LEU A 477 -5.79 -2.05 -14.71
C LEU A 477 -6.87 -1.59 -15.70
N GLY A 478 -6.49 -0.92 -16.78
CA GLY A 478 -7.41 -0.41 -17.80
C GLY A 478 -8.45 0.55 -17.22
N THR A 479 -9.74 0.29 -17.49
CA THR A 479 -10.85 1.13 -16.99
C THR A 479 -10.98 1.13 -15.46
N LEU A 480 -10.40 0.15 -14.77
CA LEU A 480 -10.43 0.07 -13.31
C LEU A 480 -9.39 0.97 -12.64
N ALA A 481 -8.51 1.63 -13.42
CA ALA A 481 -7.51 2.54 -12.88
C ALA A 481 -8.13 3.70 -12.08
N ASP A 482 -9.32 4.14 -12.48
CA ASP A 482 -10.11 5.22 -11.88
C ASP A 482 -11.21 4.72 -10.93
N SER A 483 -11.35 3.40 -10.73
CA SER A 483 -12.28 2.82 -9.76
C SER A 483 -11.64 2.75 -8.37
N GLU A 484 -12.39 3.09 -7.32
CA GLU A 484 -11.98 2.82 -5.94
C GLU A 484 -12.21 1.32 -5.66
N MET A 485 -11.17 0.50 -5.78
CA MET A 485 -11.26 -0.96 -5.67
C MET A 485 -9.99 -1.55 -5.07
N VAL A 486 -10.10 -2.78 -4.54
CA VAL A 486 -8.95 -3.61 -4.11
C VAL A 486 -8.93 -4.90 -4.90
N VAL A 487 -7.73 -5.38 -5.20
CA VAL A 487 -7.53 -6.70 -5.79
C VAL A 487 -7.40 -7.71 -4.65
N THR A 488 -8.29 -8.70 -4.65
CA THR A 488 -8.42 -9.71 -3.58
C THR A 488 -7.73 -11.02 -3.94
N ALA A 489 -7.63 -11.33 -5.24
CA ALA A 489 -6.86 -12.46 -5.73
C ALA A 489 -6.35 -12.18 -7.16
N ALA A 490 -5.36 -12.93 -7.58
CA ALA A 490 -4.90 -12.93 -8.97
C ALA A 490 -4.64 -14.37 -9.46
N ARG A 491 -4.86 -14.56 -10.76
CA ARG A 491 -4.68 -15.81 -11.49
C ARG A 491 -3.60 -15.61 -12.54
N LEU A 492 -2.69 -16.57 -12.65
CA LEU A 492 -1.63 -16.62 -13.64
C LEU A 492 -1.77 -17.85 -14.53
N HIS A 493 -1.67 -17.64 -15.83
CA HIS A 493 -1.57 -18.70 -16.82
C HIS A 493 -0.22 -18.63 -17.54
N PRO A 494 0.84 -19.28 -17.02
CA PRO A 494 2.13 -19.35 -17.67
C PRO A 494 2.17 -20.44 -18.75
N ILE A 495 2.80 -20.16 -19.89
CA ILE A 495 3.22 -21.18 -20.86
C ILE A 495 4.73 -21.36 -20.69
N ALA A 496 5.13 -22.46 -20.05
CA ALA A 496 6.51 -22.75 -19.71
C ALA A 496 6.85 -24.23 -19.88
N THR A 497 8.15 -24.54 -19.97
CA THR A 497 8.69 -25.90 -19.95
C THR A 497 9.85 -25.96 -18.97
N ASP A 498 9.80 -26.87 -17.99
CA ASP A 498 10.83 -26.94 -16.94
C ASP A 498 12.20 -27.41 -17.45
N ASN A 499 12.23 -28.23 -18.50
CA ASN A 499 13.46 -28.79 -19.09
C ASN A 499 14.44 -29.39 -18.06
N GLY A 500 13.95 -29.95 -16.96
CA GLY A 500 14.77 -30.53 -15.89
C GLY A 500 15.25 -29.54 -14.81
N GLY A 501 14.91 -28.25 -14.93
CA GLY A 501 15.00 -27.25 -13.86
C GLY A 501 13.65 -27.05 -13.14
N THR A 502 13.45 -25.89 -12.53
CA THR A 502 12.19 -25.54 -11.83
C THR A 502 11.76 -24.09 -12.08
N LEU A 503 10.45 -23.86 -12.18
CA LEU A 503 9.83 -22.54 -12.16
C LEU A 503 8.94 -22.38 -10.92
N THR A 504 9.07 -21.26 -10.20
CA THR A 504 8.18 -20.89 -9.11
C THR A 504 7.62 -19.49 -9.35
N TYR A 505 6.30 -19.32 -9.23
CA TYR A 505 5.62 -18.07 -9.54
C TYR A 505 5.13 -17.37 -8.27
N TYR A 506 5.14 -16.05 -8.30
CA TYR A 506 4.70 -15.18 -7.23
C TYR A 506 3.84 -14.06 -7.79
N LEU A 507 2.93 -13.56 -6.96
CA LEU A 507 2.04 -12.45 -7.23
C LEU A 507 2.13 -11.43 -6.09
N SER A 508 1.90 -10.16 -6.36
CA SER A 508 1.74 -9.13 -5.34
C SER A 508 0.72 -8.10 -5.78
N ASN A 509 -0.02 -7.50 -4.85
CA ASN A 509 -0.91 -6.35 -5.09
C ASN A 509 -0.47 -5.07 -4.33
N GLU A 510 0.71 -5.10 -3.68
CA GLU A 510 1.23 -4.04 -2.78
C GLU A 510 2.40 -3.23 -3.41
N GLU A 511 2.73 -2.07 -2.86
CA GLU A 511 3.96 -1.29 -3.16
C GLU A 511 4.56 -0.82 -1.81
N PRO A 512 5.79 -1.21 -1.45
CA PRO A 512 6.68 -2.14 -2.16
C PRO A 512 6.10 -3.56 -2.28
N PRO A 513 6.49 -4.35 -3.31
CA PRO A 513 5.91 -5.67 -3.54
C PRO A 513 6.11 -6.62 -2.35
N ASN A 514 4.99 -7.13 -1.83
CA ASN A 514 4.94 -8.27 -0.92
C ASN A 514 4.58 -9.53 -1.71
N TRP A 515 5.57 -10.39 -2.00
CA TRP A 515 5.41 -11.52 -2.91
C TRP A 515 4.73 -12.72 -2.24
N VAL A 516 3.54 -13.07 -2.73
CA VAL A 516 2.80 -14.28 -2.36
C VAL A 516 3.06 -15.35 -3.42
N GLN A 517 3.52 -16.53 -3.00
CA GLN A 517 3.73 -17.64 -3.93
C GLN A 517 2.39 -18.11 -4.52
N ALA A 518 2.31 -18.20 -5.84
CA ALA A 518 1.14 -18.70 -6.55
C ALA A 518 1.12 -20.23 -6.55
N SER A 519 -0.06 -20.82 -6.43
CA SER A 519 -0.27 -22.28 -6.36
C SER A 519 -1.45 -22.69 -7.25
N ASP A 520 -1.56 -23.97 -7.60
CA ASP A 520 -2.69 -24.47 -8.41
C ASP A 520 -4.05 -24.00 -7.85
N CYS A 521 -4.86 -23.39 -8.71
CA CYS A 521 -6.18 -22.87 -8.35
C CYS A 521 -7.17 -23.96 -7.88
N GLY A 522 -6.91 -25.24 -8.16
CA GLY A 522 -7.75 -26.38 -7.75
C GLY A 522 -9.07 -26.51 -8.53
N ASP A 523 -9.30 -25.65 -9.52
CA ASP A 523 -10.48 -25.63 -10.40
C ASP A 523 -10.26 -26.37 -11.74
N HIS A 524 -9.11 -27.03 -11.88
CA HIS A 524 -8.68 -27.76 -13.09
C HIS A 524 -8.48 -26.88 -14.33
N SER A 525 -8.37 -25.56 -14.17
CA SER A 525 -8.03 -24.62 -15.24
C SER A 525 -6.57 -24.74 -15.71
N GLY A 526 -5.68 -25.26 -14.85
CA GLY A 526 -4.23 -25.22 -15.03
C GLY A 526 -3.62 -23.85 -14.72
N GLU A 527 -4.40 -22.92 -14.13
CA GLU A 527 -3.92 -21.62 -13.67
C GLU A 527 -3.31 -21.72 -12.26
N LEU A 528 -2.46 -20.74 -11.94
CA LEU A 528 -1.87 -20.54 -10.62
C LEU A 528 -2.53 -19.34 -9.95
N CYS A 529 -3.08 -19.55 -8.76
CA CYS A 529 -3.78 -18.55 -7.97
C CYS A 529 -2.95 -18.08 -6.78
N ALA A 530 -3.06 -16.80 -6.45
CA ALA A 530 -2.69 -16.27 -5.15
C ALA A 530 -3.86 -15.43 -4.60
N THR A 531 -4.24 -15.69 -3.35
CA THR A 531 -5.16 -14.85 -2.60
C THR A 531 -4.36 -13.86 -1.78
N PHE A 532 -4.73 -12.59 -1.83
CA PHE A 532 -4.06 -11.56 -1.05
C PHE A 532 -4.72 -11.47 0.34
N PRO A 533 -3.95 -11.63 1.43
CA PRO A 533 -4.51 -11.68 2.78
C PRO A 533 -5.02 -10.33 3.29
N LYS A 534 -4.74 -9.22 2.58
CA LYS A 534 -5.08 -7.86 2.98
C LYS A 534 -6.06 -7.21 2.01
N SER A 535 -7.05 -6.51 2.55
CA SER A 535 -8.03 -5.70 1.80
C SER A 535 -7.47 -4.33 1.37
N ALA A 536 -6.18 -4.24 1.04
CA ALA A 536 -5.47 -3.00 0.76
C ALA A 536 -4.36 -3.27 -0.26
N GLY A 537 -4.70 -3.28 -1.55
CA GLY A 537 -3.73 -3.46 -2.62
C GLY A 537 -4.40 -3.58 -3.98
N ARG A 538 -3.84 -2.89 -4.98
CA ARG A 538 -4.30 -2.93 -6.38
C ARG A 538 -3.18 -3.00 -7.41
N SER A 539 -1.93 -2.82 -6.98
CA SER A 539 -0.77 -2.78 -7.87
C SER A 539 -0.34 -4.20 -8.16
N VAL A 540 -1.10 -4.87 -9.03
CA VAL A 540 -0.84 -6.28 -9.34
C VAL A 540 0.49 -6.39 -10.07
N ARG A 541 1.33 -7.34 -9.67
CA ARG A 541 2.60 -7.72 -10.32
C ARG A 541 2.74 -9.22 -10.26
N TRP A 542 3.49 -9.77 -11.20
CA TRP A 542 3.92 -11.17 -11.15
C TRP A 542 5.46 -11.26 -11.13
N LYS A 543 5.97 -12.34 -10.57
CA LYS A 543 7.39 -12.71 -10.58
C LYS A 543 7.53 -14.20 -10.84
N ALA A 544 8.53 -14.59 -11.62
CA ALA A 544 8.94 -15.99 -11.78
C ALA A 544 10.39 -16.15 -11.33
N VAL A 545 10.65 -17.18 -10.53
CA VAL A 545 11.98 -17.64 -10.14
C VAL A 545 12.27 -18.92 -10.92
N MET A 546 13.36 -18.90 -11.67
CA MET A 546 13.80 -19.95 -12.58
C MET A 546 15.07 -20.56 -12.01
N CYS A 547 15.16 -21.88 -11.88
CA CYS A 547 16.38 -22.56 -11.45
C CYS A 547 16.78 -23.67 -12.42
N SER A 548 18.07 -23.81 -12.67
CA SER A 548 18.62 -24.81 -13.59
C SER A 548 18.52 -26.21 -12.99
N GLY A 549 18.66 -27.24 -13.83
CA GLY A 549 18.71 -28.62 -13.35
C GLY A 549 19.97 -28.89 -12.51
N ASN A 550 20.02 -30.01 -11.78
CA ASN A 550 21.11 -30.34 -10.84
C ASN A 550 22.55 -30.30 -11.41
N ASN A 551 22.71 -30.48 -12.73
CA ASN A 551 24.02 -30.43 -13.40
C ASN A 551 24.26 -29.10 -14.11
N HIS A 552 23.30 -28.19 -13.99
CA HIS A 552 23.23 -26.85 -14.54
C HIS A 552 23.24 -26.85 -16.08
N THR A 553 23.14 -27.99 -16.75
CA THR A 553 23.19 -28.08 -18.22
C THR A 553 21.85 -27.91 -18.92
N THR A 554 20.77 -27.68 -18.16
CA THR A 554 19.44 -27.42 -18.71
C THR A 554 18.80 -26.25 -18.00
N THR A 555 17.99 -25.49 -18.75
CA THR A 555 17.30 -24.30 -18.27
C THR A 555 15.80 -24.42 -18.48
N PRO A 556 14.98 -24.08 -17.48
CA PRO A 556 13.55 -23.89 -17.70
C PRO A 556 13.33 -22.73 -18.67
N VAL A 557 12.22 -22.77 -19.41
CA VAL A 557 11.91 -21.78 -20.44
C VAL A 557 10.49 -21.26 -20.26
N LEU A 558 10.33 -19.93 -20.27
CA LEU A 558 9.05 -19.24 -20.13
C LEU A 558 8.72 -18.47 -21.41
N SER A 559 7.62 -18.84 -22.08
CA SER A 559 7.23 -18.28 -23.39
C SER A 559 6.08 -17.27 -23.32
N SER A 560 5.22 -17.37 -22.31
CA SER A 560 4.17 -16.39 -22.08
C SER A 560 3.68 -16.39 -20.64
N ILE A 561 3.18 -15.25 -20.20
CA ILE A 561 2.37 -15.15 -18.98
C ILE A 561 1.09 -14.39 -19.32
N THR A 562 -0.04 -14.88 -18.83
CA THR A 562 -1.28 -14.12 -18.77
C THR A 562 -1.70 -13.99 -17.32
N ALA A 563 -2.16 -12.81 -16.91
CA ALA A 563 -2.66 -12.54 -15.57
C ALA A 563 -4.07 -11.97 -15.63
N SER A 564 -4.97 -12.49 -14.82
CA SER A 564 -6.25 -11.86 -14.49
C SER A 564 -6.36 -11.71 -12.98
N PHE A 565 -7.27 -10.88 -12.51
CA PHE A 565 -7.41 -10.63 -11.08
C PHE A 565 -8.86 -10.44 -10.68
N ASP A 566 -9.15 -10.90 -9.48
CA ASP A 566 -10.44 -10.72 -8.83
C ASP A 566 -10.36 -9.47 -7.95
N PHE A 567 -11.28 -8.55 -8.13
CA PHE A 567 -11.31 -7.27 -7.43
C PHE A 567 -12.66 -7.01 -6.79
N THR A 568 -12.69 -6.13 -5.80
CA THR A 568 -13.91 -5.65 -5.17
C THR A 568 -13.91 -4.14 -5.23
N GLU A 569 -14.87 -3.57 -5.96
CA GLU A 569 -15.11 -2.14 -5.96
C GLU A 569 -15.68 -1.70 -4.60
N ALA A 570 -15.31 -0.50 -4.19
CA ALA A 570 -15.78 0.09 -2.95
C ALA A 570 -17.26 0.45 -3.08
N THR A 571 -18.13 -0.22 -2.34
CA THR A 571 -19.57 0.04 -2.32
C THR A 571 -19.95 0.81 -1.07
N GLU A 572 -20.98 1.65 -1.17
CA GLU A 572 -21.51 2.41 -0.04
C GLU A 572 -22.43 1.54 0.82
N HIS A 573 -22.32 1.71 2.14
CA HIS A 573 -23.08 1.00 3.15
C HIS A 573 -23.61 2.00 4.19
N TYR A 574 -24.82 1.71 4.68
CA TYR A 574 -25.53 2.52 5.66
C TYR A 574 -25.89 1.61 6.83
N ARG A 575 -25.32 1.88 8.00
CA ARG A 575 -25.59 1.11 9.23
C ARG A 575 -26.05 2.01 10.38
N ALA A 576 -25.73 3.30 10.34
CA ALA A 576 -26.22 4.27 11.30
C ALA A 576 -27.74 4.48 11.16
N GLY A 577 -28.39 4.86 12.26
CA GLY A 577 -29.77 5.34 12.21
C GLY A 577 -29.87 6.67 11.46
N VAL A 578 -31.07 7.00 11.00
CA VAL A 578 -31.36 8.27 10.33
C VAL A 578 -32.00 9.21 11.34
N VAL A 579 -31.62 10.48 11.39
CA VAL A 579 -32.36 11.49 12.16
C VAL A 579 -32.97 12.51 11.23
N VAL A 580 -34.25 12.84 11.41
CA VAL A 580 -34.89 13.90 10.64
C VAL A 580 -35.18 15.10 11.55
N ASN A 581 -34.83 16.29 11.08
CA ASN A 581 -35.09 17.54 11.76
C ASN A 581 -35.37 18.64 10.72
N ASN A 582 -36.47 19.38 10.90
CA ASN A 582 -36.87 20.49 10.03
C ASN A 582 -36.87 20.17 8.52
N GLY A 583 -37.30 18.95 8.14
CA GLY A 583 -37.38 18.51 6.75
C GLY A 583 -36.06 18.03 6.13
N ILE A 584 -35.02 17.83 6.95
CA ILE A 584 -33.73 17.26 6.54
C ILE A 584 -33.49 15.94 7.28
N ALA A 585 -33.21 14.88 6.53
CA ALA A 585 -32.74 13.59 7.01
C ALA A 585 -31.21 13.53 7.01
N TYR A 586 -30.64 13.30 8.18
CA TYR A 586 -29.21 13.15 8.42
C TYR A 586 -28.86 11.67 8.57
N VAL A 587 -27.86 11.21 7.83
CA VAL A 587 -27.48 9.79 7.85
C VAL A 587 -25.98 9.61 7.62
N GLY A 588 -25.38 8.77 8.46
CA GLY A 588 -24.01 8.30 8.32
C GLY A 588 -23.92 7.10 7.38
N ALA A 589 -22.84 7.06 6.59
CA ALA A 589 -22.53 6.00 5.66
C ALA A 589 -21.02 5.80 5.54
N PHE A 590 -20.62 4.75 4.83
CA PHE A 590 -19.22 4.48 4.53
C PHE A 590 -19.05 3.61 3.30
N ARG A 591 -17.90 3.69 2.63
CA ARG A 591 -17.53 2.75 1.56
C ARG A 591 -16.57 1.67 2.04
N GLN A 592 -16.84 0.44 1.64
CA GLN A 592 -15.94 -0.70 1.85
C GLN A 592 -15.61 -1.36 0.52
N PRO A 593 -14.34 -1.76 0.29
CA PRO A 593 -13.20 -1.65 1.21
C PRO A 593 -12.66 -0.21 1.38
N GLY A 594 -11.91 0.04 2.46
CA GLY A 594 -11.22 1.31 2.72
C GLY A 594 -11.80 2.17 3.86
N ASN A 595 -12.99 1.85 4.37
CA ASN A 595 -13.64 2.57 5.49
C ASN A 595 -13.78 4.09 5.23
N ARG A 596 -13.97 4.50 3.97
CA ARG A 596 -14.18 5.90 3.60
C ARG A 596 -15.52 6.38 4.16
N GLY A 597 -15.50 7.34 5.07
CA GLY A 597 -16.72 7.89 5.67
C GLY A 597 -17.52 8.79 4.75
N LYS A 598 -18.83 8.82 4.98
CA LYS A 598 -19.80 9.71 4.37
C LYS A 598 -20.82 10.15 5.41
N PHE A 599 -21.28 11.39 5.30
CA PHE A 599 -22.40 11.89 6.11
C PHE A 599 -23.26 12.81 5.27
N TYR A 600 -24.52 12.45 5.11
CA TYR A 600 -25.45 13.10 4.20
C TYR A 600 -26.48 13.93 4.94
N ALA A 601 -26.79 15.10 4.40
CA ALA A 601 -28.05 15.78 4.63
C ALA A 601 -28.91 15.67 3.38
N ILE A 602 -30.01 14.94 3.49
CA ILE A 602 -30.96 14.65 2.43
C ILE A 602 -32.27 15.31 2.81
N ASN A 603 -33.12 15.70 1.87
CA ASN A 603 -34.47 16.10 2.23
C ASN A 603 -35.23 14.90 2.85
N ALA A 604 -36.23 15.17 3.69
CA ALA A 604 -37.06 14.13 4.30
C ALA A 604 -37.87 13.32 3.24
N GLY A 605 -37.99 13.86 2.02
CA GLY A 605 -38.45 13.16 0.83
C GLY A 605 -37.57 12.00 0.34
N LEU A 606 -36.28 12.01 0.69
CA LEU A 606 -35.21 11.10 0.24
C LEU A 606 -34.88 11.16 -1.26
N ASP A 607 -35.25 12.25 -1.96
CA ASP A 607 -35.03 12.42 -3.39
C ASP A 607 -33.94 13.45 -3.73
N ARG A 608 -33.49 14.25 -2.75
CA ARG A 608 -32.46 15.29 -2.95
C ARG A 608 -31.46 15.37 -1.80
N THR A 609 -30.18 15.21 -2.10
CA THR A 609 -29.08 15.51 -1.17
C THR A 609 -28.78 17.01 -1.20
N TYR A 610 -28.79 17.67 -0.04
CA TYR A 610 -28.40 19.08 0.10
C TYR A 610 -26.88 19.24 0.15
N TRP A 611 -26.21 18.42 0.94
CA TRP A 611 -24.77 18.44 1.11
C TRP A 611 -24.26 17.11 1.68
N GLU A 612 -22.95 16.91 1.56
CA GLU A 612 -22.23 15.71 1.98
C GLU A 612 -20.96 16.14 2.72
N ALA A 613 -20.82 15.77 4.00
CA ALA A 613 -19.81 16.36 4.88
C ALA A 613 -18.37 15.97 4.51
N ALA A 614 -18.12 14.74 4.04
CA ALA A 614 -16.77 14.30 3.67
C ALA A 614 -16.24 15.16 2.50
N SER A 615 -17.02 15.39 1.44
CA SER A 615 -16.62 16.29 0.35
C SER A 615 -16.28 17.70 0.83
N LYS A 616 -17.02 18.23 1.82
CA LYS A 616 -16.72 19.55 2.39
C LYS A 616 -15.46 19.53 3.23
N LEU A 617 -15.26 18.49 4.02
CA LEU A 617 -14.09 18.31 4.88
C LEU A 617 -12.82 18.09 4.06
N ASP A 618 -12.91 17.30 3.00
CA ASP A 618 -11.80 16.93 2.13
C ASP A 618 -11.42 18.05 1.16
N ASP A 619 -12.39 18.57 0.41
CA ASP A 619 -12.14 19.46 -0.75
C ASP A 619 -12.32 20.96 -0.42
N ALA A 620 -13.15 21.31 0.57
CA ALA A 620 -13.58 22.69 0.82
C ALA A 620 -13.13 23.26 2.18
N MET A 621 -12.39 22.48 2.95
CA MET A 621 -11.79 22.88 4.23
C MET A 621 -10.31 22.50 4.28
N SER A 622 -9.46 23.51 4.45
CA SER A 622 -8.05 23.32 4.77
C SER A 622 -7.90 22.82 6.21
N ASP A 623 -6.78 22.14 6.51
CA ASP A 623 -6.56 21.62 7.86
C ASP A 623 -6.48 22.74 8.92
N ALA A 624 -5.97 23.92 8.54
CA ALA A 624 -5.88 25.08 9.43
C ALA A 624 -7.24 25.69 9.79
N GLU A 625 -8.29 25.43 9.01
CA GLU A 625 -9.67 25.86 9.31
C GLU A 625 -10.38 24.90 10.28
N ARG A 626 -9.79 23.74 10.59
CA ARG A 626 -10.40 22.75 11.49
C ARG A 626 -10.14 23.06 12.95
N HIS A 627 -11.22 23.19 13.71
CA HIS A 627 -11.22 23.37 15.16
C HIS A 627 -11.37 22.01 15.85
N LEU A 628 -10.23 21.38 16.17
CA LEU A 628 -10.20 20.05 16.75
C LEU A 628 -9.75 20.11 18.20
N TYR A 629 -10.42 19.36 19.06
CA TYR A 629 -10.23 19.41 20.51
C TYR A 629 -10.16 18.00 21.10
N THR A 630 -9.61 17.92 22.31
CA THR A 630 -9.73 16.78 23.21
C THR A 630 -9.81 17.29 24.66
N ALA A 631 -9.71 16.40 25.64
CA ALA A 631 -9.65 16.75 27.05
C ALA A 631 -8.40 16.12 27.70
N HIS A 632 -7.83 16.80 28.69
CA HIS A 632 -6.78 16.23 29.52
C HIS A 632 -7.34 15.01 30.28
N LYS A 633 -6.74 13.84 30.11
CA LYS A 633 -7.27 12.57 30.67
C LYS A 633 -7.52 12.59 32.18
N ASP A 634 -6.68 13.31 32.94
CA ASP A 634 -6.78 13.37 34.41
C ASP A 634 -7.56 14.57 34.98
N THR A 635 -7.59 15.72 34.29
CA THR A 635 -8.17 16.97 34.82
C THR A 635 -9.47 17.36 34.13
N GLY A 636 -9.78 16.78 32.96
CA GLY A 636 -10.94 17.15 32.15
C GLY A 636 -10.81 18.50 31.44
N GLU A 637 -9.68 19.20 31.58
CA GLU A 637 -9.43 20.48 30.90
C GLU A 637 -9.45 20.30 29.38
N ARG A 638 -10.08 21.23 28.64
CA ARG A 638 -10.07 21.18 27.18
C ARG A 638 -8.68 21.48 26.63
N LEU A 639 -8.23 20.65 25.70
CA LEU A 639 -6.98 20.83 24.97
C LEU A 639 -7.28 20.98 23.48
N ASP A 640 -6.55 21.87 22.81
CA ASP A 640 -6.60 21.96 21.34
C ASP A 640 -5.83 20.78 20.76
N PHE A 641 -6.48 20.00 19.90
CA PHE A 641 -5.87 18.83 19.24
C PHE A 641 -5.03 19.30 18.03
N ASN A 642 -3.97 20.05 18.32
CA ASN A 642 -3.11 20.70 17.33
C ASN A 642 -1.68 20.84 17.88
N HIS A 643 -0.75 21.27 17.03
CA HIS A 643 0.62 21.59 17.42
C HIS A 643 1.11 22.90 16.76
N ALA A 644 2.16 23.47 17.32
CA ALA A 644 2.83 24.64 16.78
C ALA A 644 4.29 24.30 16.44
N GLY A 645 4.50 23.74 15.24
CA GLY A 645 5.83 23.32 14.81
C GLY A 645 6.22 21.98 15.44
N SER A 646 7.27 21.95 16.26
CA SER A 646 7.77 20.72 16.89
C SER A 646 7.39 20.57 18.37
N SER A 647 6.59 21.49 18.92
CA SER A 647 6.16 21.48 20.33
C SER A 647 4.66 21.25 20.46
N VAL A 648 4.28 20.44 21.45
CA VAL A 648 2.90 20.07 21.76
C VAL A 648 2.59 20.44 23.22
N ASP A 649 1.33 20.75 23.53
CA ASP A 649 0.90 20.93 24.91
C ASP A 649 1.19 19.67 25.74
N VAL A 650 1.78 19.83 26.93
CA VAL A 650 2.15 18.71 27.80
C VAL A 650 0.94 17.84 28.18
N GLY A 651 -0.23 18.45 28.35
CA GLY A 651 -1.47 17.76 28.62
C GLY A 651 -1.91 16.88 27.45
N LEU A 652 -1.63 17.30 26.22
CA LEU A 652 -1.95 16.54 25.03
C LEU A 652 -1.01 15.35 24.85
N VAL A 653 0.30 15.52 25.12
CA VAL A 653 1.27 14.41 25.17
C VAL A 653 0.83 13.36 26.19
N VAL A 654 0.44 13.79 27.39
CA VAL A 654 -0.07 12.92 28.46
C VAL A 654 -1.37 12.21 28.08
N THR A 655 -2.28 12.90 27.39
CA THR A 655 -3.57 12.33 26.96
C THR A 655 -3.41 11.31 25.85
N LEU A 656 -2.54 11.58 24.86
CA LEU A 656 -2.20 10.63 23.80
C LEU A 656 -1.41 9.42 24.32
N GLY A 657 -0.69 9.57 25.43
CA GLY A 657 0.29 8.57 25.87
C GLY A 657 1.51 8.50 24.94
N ALA A 658 1.83 9.60 24.25
CA ALA A 658 3.01 9.70 23.40
C ALA A 658 4.29 9.76 24.24
N SER A 659 5.40 9.24 23.70
CA SER A 659 6.68 9.23 24.42
C SER A 659 7.36 10.60 24.49
N ASP A 660 7.08 11.47 23.52
CA ASP A 660 7.64 12.81 23.38
C ASP A 660 6.78 13.68 22.43
N ASP A 661 7.14 14.96 22.31
CA ASP A 661 6.46 15.91 21.42
C ASP A 661 6.49 15.47 19.95
N ALA A 662 7.57 14.85 19.48
CA ALA A 662 7.73 14.47 18.07
C ALA A 662 6.77 13.33 17.67
N SER A 663 6.63 12.34 18.56
CA SER A 663 5.66 11.26 18.43
C SER A 663 4.22 11.79 18.54
N ALA A 664 3.96 12.75 19.43
CA ALA A 664 2.66 13.42 19.50
C ALA A 664 2.32 14.20 18.22
N VAL A 665 3.25 14.99 17.67
CA VAL A 665 3.08 15.70 16.38
C VAL A 665 2.72 14.73 15.26
N SER A 666 3.45 13.62 15.15
CA SER A 666 3.22 12.62 14.09
C SER A 666 1.82 12.00 14.18
N VAL A 667 1.36 11.69 15.39
CA VAL A 667 0.02 11.13 15.64
C VAL A 667 -1.07 12.16 15.37
N ILE A 668 -0.85 13.43 15.76
CA ILE A 668 -1.78 14.53 15.48
C ILE A 668 -1.90 14.74 13.96
N ASP A 669 -0.79 14.86 13.24
CA ASP A 669 -0.81 15.03 11.78
C ASP A 669 -1.49 13.85 11.08
N TRP A 670 -1.22 12.62 11.53
CA TRP A 670 -1.88 11.42 11.02
C TRP A 670 -3.38 11.43 11.28
N ALA A 671 -3.81 11.77 12.50
CA ALA A 671 -5.21 11.83 12.89
C ALA A 671 -5.99 12.96 12.20
N ARG A 672 -5.33 14.08 11.90
CA ARG A 672 -5.91 15.22 11.17
C ARG A 672 -5.96 15.00 9.66
N GLY A 673 -5.01 14.22 9.13
CA GLY A 673 -4.82 13.96 7.71
C GLY A 673 -5.83 13.00 7.07
N ALA A 674 -5.92 13.08 5.75
CA ALA A 674 -6.70 12.17 4.92
C ALA A 674 -6.07 10.78 4.90
N ARG A 675 -6.80 9.76 5.36
CA ARG A 675 -6.29 8.39 5.48
C ARG A 675 -7.29 7.27 5.17
N PHE A 676 -8.56 7.59 4.95
CA PHE A 676 -9.63 6.62 4.69
C PHE A 676 -9.92 6.48 3.19
N GLY A 677 -10.31 5.29 2.75
CA GLY A 677 -10.42 4.91 1.35
C GLY A 677 -9.23 4.08 0.87
N VAL A 678 -9.23 3.69 -0.40
CA VAL A 678 -8.20 2.79 -0.95
C VAL A 678 -6.99 3.57 -1.49
N GLY A 679 -7.12 4.89 -1.71
CA GLY A 679 -6.00 5.75 -2.13
C GLY A 679 -5.56 5.53 -3.57
N ASN A 680 -6.52 5.24 -4.47
CA ASN A 680 -6.24 4.95 -5.87
C ASN A 680 -5.81 6.21 -6.63
N ALA A 681 -5.11 6.05 -7.75
CA ALA A 681 -4.68 7.17 -8.58
C ALA A 681 -5.90 8.01 -8.99
N GLY A 682 -5.86 9.32 -8.77
CA GLY A 682 -6.99 10.22 -9.01
C GLY A 682 -8.09 10.20 -7.94
N ILE A 683 -8.05 9.28 -6.97
CA ILE A 683 -9.02 9.18 -5.86
C ILE A 683 -8.31 9.44 -4.54
N ALA A 684 -8.34 10.71 -4.11
CA ALA A 684 -7.75 11.11 -2.83
C ALA A 684 -8.38 10.36 -1.65
N LEU A 685 -7.55 10.08 -0.63
CA LEU A 685 -8.05 9.59 0.66
C LEU A 685 -8.97 10.65 1.30
N SER A 686 -9.87 10.19 2.16
CA SER A 686 -10.79 10.99 2.96
C SER A 686 -10.23 11.23 4.35
N LYS A 687 -10.46 12.42 4.91
CA LYS A 687 -10.25 12.72 6.34
C LYS A 687 -11.33 12.05 7.19
N LEU A 688 -12.56 12.01 6.69
CA LEU A 688 -13.68 11.38 7.39
C LEU A 688 -13.61 9.85 7.29
N GLY A 689 -13.60 9.20 8.45
CA GLY A 689 -13.67 7.74 8.59
C GLY A 689 -15.11 7.22 8.60
N ALA A 690 -15.27 5.91 8.44
CA ALA A 690 -16.58 5.27 8.42
C ALA A 690 -17.50 5.72 9.57
N VAL A 691 -18.74 6.08 9.24
CA VAL A 691 -19.81 6.28 10.23
C VAL A 691 -20.63 4.99 10.26
N GLU A 692 -20.25 4.08 11.14
CA GLU A 692 -20.79 2.71 11.12
C GLU A 692 -22.14 2.66 11.84
N THR A 693 -22.17 2.86 13.16
CA THR A 693 -23.41 2.74 13.96
C THR A 693 -23.82 4.04 14.65
N SER A 694 -23.05 5.12 14.46
CA SER A 694 -23.34 6.41 15.10
C SER A 694 -24.54 7.10 14.47
N THR A 695 -25.73 6.88 15.05
CA THR A 695 -26.92 7.66 14.74
C THR A 695 -26.67 9.10 15.16
N PRO A 696 -26.82 10.08 14.24
CA PRO A 696 -26.54 11.47 14.55
C PRO A 696 -27.53 12.04 15.58
N ALA A 697 -27.19 13.19 16.14
CA ALA A 697 -28.11 14.02 16.91
C ALA A 697 -28.05 15.45 16.38
N VAL A 698 -29.20 16.13 16.28
CA VAL A 698 -29.25 17.51 15.79
C VAL A 698 -29.41 18.44 16.97
N LEU A 699 -28.35 19.21 17.26
CA LEU A 699 -28.38 20.30 18.23
C LEU A 699 -29.10 21.49 17.61
N THR A 700 -30.21 21.88 18.22
CA THR A 700 -31.00 23.05 17.84
C THR A 700 -31.21 23.96 19.06
N LYS A 701 -31.95 25.06 18.88
CA LYS A 701 -32.52 25.80 20.01
C LYS A 701 -33.28 24.83 20.94
N PRO A 702 -33.20 25.03 22.27
CA PRO A 702 -33.90 24.17 23.22
C PRO A 702 -35.42 24.39 23.14
N GLU A 703 -36.16 23.33 23.44
CA GLU A 703 -37.63 23.30 23.45
C GLU A 703 -38.16 23.05 24.87
N LEU A 704 -39.48 23.10 25.05
CA LEU A 704 -40.08 22.76 26.33
C LEU A 704 -39.87 21.26 26.60
N PRO A 705 -39.17 20.87 27.68
CA PRO A 705 -38.96 19.47 27.98
C PRO A 705 -40.29 18.81 28.37
N PRO A 706 -40.46 17.49 28.13
CA PRO A 706 -41.72 16.79 28.45
C PRO A 706 -42.16 16.93 29.92
N TRP A 707 -41.19 17.04 30.84
CA TRP A 707 -41.45 17.21 32.27
C TRP A 707 -41.86 18.64 32.68
N TYR A 708 -41.84 19.62 31.77
CA TYR A 708 -42.13 21.04 32.06
C TYR A 708 -43.48 21.26 32.73
N LEU A 709 -44.52 20.51 32.32
CA LEU A 709 -45.87 20.64 32.87
C LEU A 709 -45.95 20.21 34.34
N PHE A 710 -45.04 19.36 34.79
CA PHE A 710 -44.97 18.83 36.15
C PHE A 710 -43.98 19.60 37.04
N ALA A 711 -43.14 20.45 36.43
CA ALA A 711 -42.22 21.30 37.16
C ALA A 711 -42.93 22.41 37.94
N ASP A 712 -42.34 22.82 39.06
CA ASP A 712 -42.84 23.96 39.82
C ASP A 712 -42.65 25.30 39.07
N ALA A 713 -43.24 26.38 39.60
CA ALA A 713 -43.17 27.69 38.94
C ALA A 713 -41.75 28.25 38.83
N GLY A 714 -40.86 27.94 39.78
CA GLY A 714 -39.47 28.41 39.76
C GLY A 714 -38.65 27.68 38.70
N GLN A 715 -38.78 26.36 38.62
CA GLN A 715 -38.14 25.54 37.58
C GLN A 715 -38.64 25.92 36.18
N ARG A 716 -39.94 26.12 35.99
CA ARG A 716 -40.50 26.58 34.71
C ARG A 716 -39.92 27.92 34.28
N ALA A 717 -39.79 28.88 35.20
CA ALA A 717 -39.18 30.18 34.89
C ALA A 717 -37.71 30.04 34.45
N LYS A 718 -36.95 29.08 35.00
CA LYS A 718 -35.58 28.80 34.56
C LYS A 718 -35.52 28.16 33.18
N VAL A 719 -36.43 27.24 32.88
CA VAL A 719 -36.57 26.66 31.53
C VAL A 719 -36.91 27.74 30.51
N ASP A 720 -37.91 28.58 30.80
CA ASP A 720 -38.31 29.69 29.91
C ASP A 720 -37.14 30.65 29.66
N ALA A 721 -36.36 30.98 30.70
CA ALA A 721 -35.17 31.81 30.58
C ALA A 721 -34.06 31.15 29.75
N PHE A 722 -33.85 29.85 29.91
CA PHE A 722 -32.89 29.08 29.13
C PHE A 722 -33.27 29.04 27.65
N ILE A 723 -34.55 28.82 27.34
CA ILE A 723 -35.08 28.84 25.98
C ILE A 723 -34.90 30.22 25.35
N ALA A 724 -35.24 31.28 26.08
CA ALA A 724 -35.07 32.65 25.59
C ALA A 724 -33.59 33.00 25.33
N ALA A 725 -32.68 32.59 26.22
CA ALA A 725 -31.24 32.84 26.08
C ALA A 725 -30.60 32.11 24.89
N ASN A 726 -31.15 30.96 24.50
CA ASN A 726 -30.61 30.10 23.44
C ASN A 726 -31.47 30.08 22.17
N ALA A 727 -32.37 31.05 22.00
CA ALA A 727 -33.30 31.09 20.87
C ALA A 727 -32.62 31.16 19.49
N ASN A 728 -31.42 31.75 19.43
CA ASN A 728 -30.62 31.92 18.22
C ASN A 728 -29.47 30.90 18.11
N ARG A 729 -29.48 29.82 18.91
CA ARG A 729 -28.40 28.81 18.90
C ARG A 729 -28.17 28.29 17.47
N VAL A 730 -26.89 28.21 17.08
CA VAL A 730 -26.51 27.67 15.78
C VAL A 730 -26.80 26.18 15.73
N ASN A 731 -27.52 25.75 14.69
CA ASN A 731 -27.89 24.36 14.50
C ASN A 731 -26.69 23.53 13.99
N LEU A 732 -26.42 22.40 14.66
CA LEU A 732 -25.32 21.48 14.35
C LEU A 732 -25.81 20.03 14.31
N ALA A 733 -25.31 19.22 13.39
CA ALA A 733 -25.48 17.76 13.39
C ALA A 733 -24.24 17.10 14.00
N LEU A 734 -24.42 16.30 15.04
CA LEU A 734 -23.36 15.65 15.80
C LEU A 734 -23.34 14.13 15.54
N PHE A 735 -22.18 13.56 15.25
CA PHE A 735 -22.00 12.12 15.06
C PHE A 735 -20.55 11.68 15.34
N GLY A 736 -20.35 10.44 15.75
CA GLY A 736 -19.03 9.81 15.87
C GLY A 736 -18.61 9.15 14.55
N SER A 737 -17.31 9.12 14.27
CA SER A 737 -16.76 8.42 13.11
C SER A 737 -15.45 7.70 13.42
N ARG A 738 -15.10 6.74 12.55
CA ARG A 738 -13.90 5.90 12.65
C ARG A 738 -12.57 6.65 12.51
N ASP A 739 -12.59 7.93 12.22
CA ASP A 739 -11.40 8.79 12.27
C ASP A 739 -10.99 9.20 13.70
N GLY A 740 -11.79 8.83 14.71
CA GLY A 740 -11.51 9.13 16.11
C GLY A 740 -12.29 10.34 16.64
N PHE A 741 -13.05 11.03 15.78
CA PHE A 741 -13.71 12.27 16.15
C PHE A 741 -15.22 12.13 16.29
N VAL A 742 -15.76 12.88 17.26
CA VAL A 742 -17.14 13.32 17.26
C VAL A 742 -17.17 14.63 16.48
N HIS A 743 -17.82 14.62 15.32
CA HIS A 743 -17.94 15.79 14.46
C HIS A 743 -19.19 16.58 14.81
N ALA A 744 -19.10 17.91 14.75
CA ALA A 744 -20.26 18.79 14.69
C ALA A 744 -20.27 19.55 13.37
N ILE A 745 -21.30 19.30 12.55
CA ILE A 745 -21.43 19.83 11.20
C ILE A 745 -22.51 20.90 11.16
N TYR A 746 -22.22 22.05 10.55
CA TYR A 746 -23.22 23.10 10.36
C TYR A 746 -24.41 22.60 9.55
N THR A 747 -25.61 22.88 10.07
CA THR A 747 -26.86 22.61 9.35
C THR A 747 -27.90 23.71 9.55
N MET A 748 -28.14 24.51 8.52
CA MET A 748 -29.04 25.66 8.55
C MET A 748 -30.28 25.35 7.71
N PRO A 749 -31.32 24.71 8.27
CA PRO A 749 -32.49 24.27 7.51
C PRO A 749 -33.27 25.43 6.88
N ASP A 750 -33.25 26.61 7.51
CA ASP A 750 -33.93 27.81 7.01
C ASP A 750 -33.19 28.46 5.81
N ASP A 751 -31.91 28.12 5.61
CA ASP A 751 -31.09 28.56 4.47
C ASP A 751 -30.20 27.42 4.00
N VAL A 752 -30.78 26.49 3.26
CA VAL A 752 -30.06 25.31 2.72
C VAL A 752 -28.89 25.68 1.81
N ASN A 753 -28.88 26.88 1.23
CA ASN A 753 -27.82 27.35 0.35
C ASN A 753 -26.67 28.02 1.12
N ASN A 754 -26.76 28.11 2.45
CA ASN A 754 -25.69 28.68 3.26
C ASN A 754 -24.37 27.94 3.01
N THR A 755 -23.30 28.67 2.73
CA THR A 755 -21.99 28.09 2.39
C THR A 755 -21.33 27.35 3.55
N LYS A 756 -21.81 27.54 4.79
CA LYS A 756 -21.35 26.80 5.96
C LYS A 756 -21.95 25.40 6.02
N ASN A 757 -23.12 25.15 5.41
CA ASN A 757 -23.77 23.85 5.46
C ASN A 757 -22.84 22.71 5.00
N GLY A 758 -22.77 21.66 5.81
CA GLY A 758 -21.89 20.51 5.60
C GLY A 758 -20.43 20.73 6.02
N LYS A 759 -20.01 21.94 6.41
CA LYS A 759 -18.68 22.18 6.96
C LYS A 759 -18.61 21.78 8.45
N GLU A 760 -17.47 21.26 8.86
CA GLU A 760 -17.15 20.98 10.26
C GLU A 760 -17.03 22.30 11.02
N ALA A 761 -17.86 22.49 12.06
CA ALA A 761 -17.71 23.57 13.02
C ALA A 761 -16.56 23.24 13.98
N TRP A 762 -16.58 22.02 14.50
CA TRP A 762 -15.55 21.48 15.37
C TRP A 762 -15.55 19.95 15.34
N GLY A 763 -14.42 19.36 15.75
CA GLY A 763 -14.29 17.93 16.00
C GLY A 763 -13.72 17.68 17.40
N PHE A 764 -14.18 16.63 18.07
CA PHE A 764 -13.73 16.29 19.42
C PHE A 764 -13.27 14.84 19.51
N VAL A 765 -12.05 14.60 19.98
CA VAL A 765 -11.52 13.25 20.26
C VAL A 765 -11.71 12.96 21.74
N PRO A 766 -12.56 11.99 22.14
CA PRO A 766 -12.65 11.53 23.53
C PRO A 766 -11.26 11.18 24.09
N PRO A 767 -10.91 11.54 25.33
CA PRO A 767 -9.56 11.35 25.86
C PRO A 767 -9.11 9.88 25.86
N ILE A 768 -10.03 8.94 26.07
CA ILE A 768 -9.75 7.50 26.02
C ILE A 768 -9.51 7.04 24.57
N VAL A 769 -10.23 7.62 23.60
CA VAL A 769 -9.99 7.38 22.17
C VAL A 769 -8.65 7.98 21.75
N ALA A 770 -8.32 9.19 22.22
CA ALA A 770 -7.05 9.86 21.92
C ALA A 770 -5.85 9.01 22.35
N ALA A 771 -5.91 8.39 23.53
CA ALA A 771 -4.88 7.45 23.99
C ALA A 771 -4.71 6.22 23.07
N GLY A 772 -5.78 5.81 22.38
CA GLY A 772 -5.76 4.71 21.40
C GLY A 772 -5.16 5.08 20.05
N LEU A 773 -4.95 6.36 19.74
CA LEU A 773 -4.42 6.78 18.43
C LEU A 773 -2.94 6.47 18.24
N VAL A 774 -2.14 6.43 19.31
CA VAL A 774 -0.70 6.08 19.24
C VAL A 774 -0.46 4.65 18.73
N PRO A 775 -1.09 3.59 19.31
CA PRO A 775 -0.94 2.26 18.76
C PRO A 775 -1.54 2.11 17.36
N ASP A 776 -2.66 2.77 17.06
CA ASP A 776 -3.25 2.76 15.71
C ASP A 776 -2.33 3.38 14.65
N TYR A 777 -1.72 4.54 14.95
CA TYR A 777 -0.70 5.15 14.11
C TYR A 777 0.49 4.21 13.89
N SER A 778 1.04 3.66 14.96
CA SER A 778 2.23 2.78 14.91
C SER A 778 1.97 1.53 14.05
N ASN A 779 0.80 0.92 14.19
CA ASN A 779 0.40 -0.23 13.39
C ASN A 779 0.16 0.14 11.91
N SER A 780 -0.28 1.38 11.66
CA SER A 780 -0.54 1.89 10.32
C SER A 780 0.72 2.15 9.48
N LEU A 781 1.88 2.31 10.12
CA LEU A 781 3.17 2.51 9.43
C LEU A 781 3.60 1.32 8.55
N SER A 782 2.97 0.16 8.74
CA SER A 782 3.18 -1.04 7.92
C SER A 782 2.52 -1.00 6.53
N GLY A 783 1.87 0.13 6.18
CA GLY A 783 1.20 0.34 4.89
C GLY A 783 -0.28 -0.07 4.88
N THR A 784 -0.82 -0.57 5.99
CA THR A 784 -2.26 -0.88 6.15
C THR A 784 -2.86 0.01 7.22
N LEU A 785 -3.90 0.79 6.89
CA LEU A 785 -4.58 1.61 7.87
C LEU A 785 -5.20 0.75 8.97
N VAL A 786 -4.80 1.02 10.22
CA VAL A 786 -5.43 0.47 11.42
C VAL A 786 -6.14 1.62 12.14
N SER A 787 -7.45 1.48 12.32
CA SER A 787 -8.26 2.31 13.20
C SER A 787 -9.13 1.38 14.04
N SER A 788 -8.72 1.25 15.31
CA SER A 788 -9.34 0.39 16.31
C SER A 788 -9.97 1.20 17.45
N SER A 789 -9.53 2.45 17.66
CA SER A 789 -10.09 3.34 18.68
C SER A 789 -10.82 4.53 18.07
N TYR A 790 -12.13 4.61 18.26
CA TYR A 790 -12.96 5.68 17.69
C TYR A 790 -14.34 5.79 18.36
N PRO A 791 -15.02 6.94 18.27
CA PRO A 791 -16.43 7.06 18.62
C PRO A 791 -17.32 6.49 17.52
N ASP A 792 -18.12 5.49 17.85
CA ASP A 792 -19.14 4.94 16.95
C ASP A 792 -20.53 4.86 17.61
N GLY A 793 -20.62 5.15 18.91
CA GLY A 793 -21.90 5.19 19.60
C GLY A 793 -22.79 6.32 19.08
N SER A 794 -24.09 6.10 19.16
CA SER A 794 -25.09 7.11 18.79
C SER A 794 -25.11 8.25 19.81
N VAL A 795 -25.12 9.50 19.34
CA VAL A 795 -25.10 10.68 20.22
C VAL A 795 -26.46 10.86 20.92
N THR A 796 -26.44 11.15 22.21
CA THR A 796 -27.61 11.56 23.00
C THR A 796 -27.46 13.03 23.38
N LEU A 797 -28.45 13.85 23.02
CA LEU A 797 -28.56 15.25 23.47
C LEU A 797 -29.63 15.34 24.56
N ALA A 798 -29.35 16.09 25.62
CA ALA A 798 -30.32 16.35 26.67
C ALA A 798 -30.10 17.73 27.33
N ASP A 799 -31.21 18.41 27.63
CA ASP A 799 -31.20 19.57 28.50
C ASP A 799 -31.29 19.12 29.96
N VAL A 800 -30.23 19.40 30.73
CA VAL A 800 -30.06 18.98 32.12
C VAL A 800 -29.90 20.20 33.01
N ALA A 801 -30.37 20.09 34.26
CA ALA A 801 -30.22 21.15 35.26
C ALA A 801 -29.22 20.74 36.34
N ASP A 802 -28.42 21.71 36.80
CA ASP A 802 -27.59 21.52 37.99
C ASP A 802 -28.42 21.53 39.29
N VAL A 803 -27.76 21.38 40.44
CA VAL A 803 -28.40 21.39 41.77
C VAL A 803 -29.10 22.71 42.09
N ASN A 804 -28.72 23.81 41.45
CA ASN A 804 -29.37 25.11 41.59
C ASN A 804 -30.59 25.24 40.66
N GLY A 805 -30.72 24.35 39.67
CA GLY A 805 -31.73 24.37 38.62
C GLY A 805 -31.31 25.11 37.35
N ASP A 806 -30.04 25.51 37.23
CA ASP A 806 -29.52 26.18 36.03
C ASP A 806 -29.32 25.17 34.90
N LEU A 807 -29.88 25.45 33.73
CA LEU A 807 -29.93 24.50 32.61
C LEU A 807 -28.72 24.62 31.68
N ARG A 808 -28.34 23.47 31.12
CA ARG A 808 -27.32 23.28 30.09
C ARG A 808 -27.76 22.18 29.12
N THR A 809 -27.31 22.25 27.87
CA THR A 809 -27.47 21.15 26.91
C THR A 809 -26.19 20.32 26.89
N ILE A 810 -26.28 19.02 27.19
CA ILE A 810 -25.14 18.09 27.13
C ILE A 810 -25.27 17.13 25.94
N ALA A 811 -24.12 16.70 25.42
CA ALA A 811 -23.98 15.61 24.48
C ALA A 811 -23.26 14.44 25.15
N VAL A 812 -23.82 13.24 25.04
CA VAL A 812 -23.21 11.99 25.51
C VAL A 812 -23.01 11.06 24.33
N VAL A 813 -21.83 10.45 24.25
CA VAL A 813 -21.46 9.54 23.16
C VAL A 813 -20.69 8.34 23.72
N GLY A 814 -21.07 7.15 23.27
CA GLY A 814 -20.30 5.92 23.49
C GLY A 814 -19.27 5.74 22.39
N SER A 815 -18.23 4.97 22.67
CA SER A 815 -17.23 4.59 21.67
C SER A 815 -17.75 3.52 20.70
N GLY A 816 -18.85 2.81 21.02
CA GLY A 816 -19.48 1.83 20.12
C GLY A 816 -18.49 0.73 19.72
N ASN A 817 -18.38 0.43 18.41
CA ASN A 817 -17.41 -0.52 17.86
C ASN A 817 -15.95 -0.13 18.15
N GLY A 818 -15.67 1.17 18.30
CA GLY A 818 -14.32 1.69 18.50
C GLY A 818 -13.89 1.77 19.96
N GLY A 819 -14.68 1.26 20.91
CA GLY A 819 -14.20 1.10 22.28
C GLY A 819 -15.25 0.98 23.38
N LYS A 820 -14.73 1.06 24.60
CA LYS A 820 -15.47 0.74 25.83
C LYS A 820 -15.96 1.95 26.61
N SER A 821 -15.50 3.14 26.22
CA SER A 821 -15.74 4.37 26.97
C SER A 821 -16.96 5.14 26.52
N ILE A 822 -17.52 5.91 27.46
CA ILE A 822 -18.45 7.01 27.18
C ILE A 822 -17.77 8.34 27.46
N ALA A 823 -18.19 9.39 26.78
CA ALA A 823 -17.73 10.74 26.99
C ALA A 823 -18.90 11.74 26.97
N VAL A 824 -18.80 12.77 27.81
CA VAL A 824 -19.85 13.76 28.02
C VAL A 824 -19.29 15.17 27.89
N PHE A 825 -20.01 16.01 27.13
CA PHE A 825 -19.61 17.39 26.84
C PHE A 825 -20.79 18.34 26.99
N ASP A 826 -20.54 19.55 27.46
CA ASP A 826 -21.47 20.66 27.40
C ASP A 826 -21.42 21.28 26.01
N VAL A 827 -22.59 21.29 25.36
CA VAL A 827 -22.83 21.80 24.01
C VAL A 827 -23.87 22.92 23.99
N THR A 828 -24.12 23.56 25.14
CA THR A 828 -25.08 24.67 25.27
C THR A 828 -24.80 25.77 24.25
N GLU A 829 -23.53 26.16 24.12
CA GLU A 829 -23.06 27.15 23.15
C GLU A 829 -21.66 26.75 22.67
N THR A 830 -21.58 26.14 21.50
CA THR A 830 -20.29 25.73 20.89
C THR A 830 -19.88 26.62 19.72
N VAL A 831 -20.81 27.42 19.21
CA VAL A 831 -20.59 28.45 18.21
C VAL A 831 -21.36 29.68 18.66
N ASP A 832 -20.66 30.80 18.80
CA ASP A 832 -21.27 32.09 19.11
C ASP A 832 -22.22 32.48 17.96
N PRO A 833 -23.51 32.71 18.24
CA PRO A 833 -24.52 32.97 17.21
C PRO A 833 -24.36 34.36 16.56
N ASP A 834 -23.73 35.31 17.23
CA ASP A 834 -23.56 36.68 16.76
C ASP A 834 -22.27 36.84 15.96
N THR A 835 -21.17 36.25 16.44
CA THR A 835 -19.85 36.37 15.81
C THR A 835 -19.50 35.20 14.89
N GLY A 836 -20.14 34.04 15.09
CA GLY A 836 -19.80 32.80 14.42
C GLY A 836 -18.49 32.16 14.90
N ALA A 837 -17.89 32.66 15.98
CA ALA A 837 -16.68 32.08 16.56
C ALA A 837 -16.96 30.68 17.12
N VAL A 838 -16.08 29.74 16.83
CA VAL A 838 -16.14 28.39 17.40
C VAL A 838 -15.57 28.42 18.82
N LEU A 839 -16.42 28.12 19.80
CA LEU A 839 -16.12 28.25 21.22
C LEU A 839 -15.84 26.94 21.93
N GLY A 840 -16.34 25.81 21.41
CA GLY A 840 -16.40 24.55 22.15
C GLY A 840 -16.63 23.33 21.25
N PRO A 841 -16.72 22.13 21.85
CA PRO A 841 -17.44 21.84 23.08
C PRO A 841 -16.63 22.07 24.36
N THR A 842 -17.29 22.02 25.51
CA THR A 842 -16.63 22.01 26.83
C THR A 842 -16.69 20.60 27.42
N PRO A 843 -15.56 19.92 27.65
CA PRO A 843 -15.56 18.59 28.24
C PRO A 843 -16.09 18.61 29.67
N LEU A 844 -16.88 17.59 30.03
CA LEU A 844 -17.35 17.39 31.40
C LEU A 844 -16.64 16.20 32.04
N TRP A 845 -16.83 15.00 31.51
CA TRP A 845 -16.24 13.78 32.05
C TRP A 845 -16.23 12.63 31.03
N SER A 846 -15.52 11.56 31.34
CA SER A 846 -15.50 10.31 30.58
C SER A 846 -15.42 9.13 31.54
N ALA A 847 -16.02 8.00 31.17
CA ALA A 847 -16.07 6.80 32.01
C ALA A 847 -15.97 5.53 31.17
N VAL A 848 -15.62 4.41 31.82
CA VAL A 848 -15.60 3.07 31.23
C VAL A 848 -16.52 2.19 32.08
N PRO A 849 -17.81 2.06 31.74
CA PRO A 849 -18.76 1.27 32.54
C PRO A 849 -18.31 -0.20 32.62
N GLY A 850 -18.12 -0.71 33.84
CA GLY A 850 -17.54 -2.03 34.12
C GLY A 850 -16.01 -2.05 34.25
N GLY A 851 -15.32 -0.92 34.01
CA GLY A 851 -13.87 -0.81 34.16
C GLY A 851 -13.09 -1.85 33.35
N ALA A 852 -12.37 -2.73 34.04
CA ALA A 852 -11.59 -3.80 33.41
C ALA A 852 -12.46 -4.88 32.74
N ASP A 853 -13.70 -5.05 33.24
CA ASP A 853 -14.67 -6.01 32.74
C ASP A 853 -15.63 -5.36 31.72
N ALA A 854 -15.32 -4.15 31.26
CA ALA A 854 -16.08 -3.51 30.20
C ALA A 854 -15.93 -4.26 28.88
N GLY A 855 -17.01 -4.34 28.10
CA GLY A 855 -16.95 -4.68 26.68
C GLY A 855 -17.20 -3.45 25.81
N GLN A 856 -17.72 -3.62 24.60
CA GLN A 856 -17.90 -2.49 23.67
C GLN A 856 -19.12 -1.63 24.04
N SER A 857 -19.01 -0.31 23.96
CA SER A 857 -20.05 0.63 24.40
C SER A 857 -21.18 0.81 23.36
N PHE A 858 -21.82 -0.29 22.97
CA PHE A 858 -22.90 -0.32 21.97
C PHE A 858 -24.21 0.32 22.44
N SER A 859 -24.52 0.20 23.74
CA SER A 859 -25.78 0.68 24.29
C SER A 859 -25.82 2.20 24.27
N LYS A 860 -26.87 2.77 23.68
CA LYS A 860 -27.07 4.23 23.74
C LYS A 860 -27.42 4.65 25.16
N VAL A 861 -26.68 5.63 25.65
CA VAL A 861 -26.84 6.21 27.00
C VAL A 861 -28.19 6.88 27.14
N ALA A 862 -28.89 6.59 28.24
CA ALA A 862 -30.14 7.23 28.62
C ALA A 862 -29.90 8.36 29.63
N ILE A 863 -30.60 9.48 29.46
CA ILE A 863 -30.61 10.58 30.44
C ILE A 863 -31.96 10.57 31.17
N ALA A 864 -31.91 10.48 32.49
CA ALA A 864 -33.11 10.41 33.32
C ALA A 864 -33.14 11.55 34.34
N ARG A 865 -34.30 12.22 34.44
CA ARG A 865 -34.61 13.16 35.53
C ARG A 865 -35.23 12.37 36.68
N VAL A 866 -34.53 12.27 37.81
CA VAL A 866 -34.90 11.42 38.95
C VAL A 866 -34.96 12.25 40.24
N SER A 867 -35.57 11.69 41.29
CA SER A 867 -35.55 12.27 42.64
C SER A 867 -34.72 11.41 43.59
N ILE A 868 -33.51 11.87 43.93
CA ILE A 868 -32.59 11.17 44.85
C ILE A 868 -32.58 11.93 46.18
N GLY A 869 -32.97 11.27 47.27
CA GLY A 869 -32.99 11.89 48.61
C GLY A 869 -33.95 13.09 48.73
N GLY A 870 -34.93 13.21 47.83
CA GLY A 870 -35.85 14.35 47.75
C GLY A 870 -35.33 15.52 46.89
N GLU A 871 -34.14 15.41 46.31
CA GLU A 871 -33.58 16.38 45.38
C GLU A 871 -33.75 15.90 43.93
N VAL A 872 -34.16 16.80 43.04
CA VAL A 872 -34.22 16.50 41.60
C VAL A 872 -32.79 16.48 41.04
N ARG A 873 -32.43 15.41 40.36
CA ARG A 873 -31.13 15.24 39.70
C ARG A 873 -31.30 14.69 38.28
N PHE A 874 -30.30 14.93 37.44
CA PHE A 874 -30.19 14.31 36.14
C PHE A 874 -29.06 13.29 36.17
N ILE A 875 -29.36 12.08 35.71
CA ILE A 875 -28.39 10.98 35.68
C ILE A 875 -28.22 10.44 34.26
N ALA A 876 -27.01 10.00 33.95
CA ALA A 876 -26.69 9.28 32.73
C ALA A 876 -26.55 7.79 33.06
N ILE A 877 -27.37 6.95 32.44
CA ILE A 877 -27.32 5.49 32.61
C ILE A 877 -26.68 4.89 31.36
N ALA A 878 -25.58 4.18 31.55
CA ALA A 878 -24.77 3.62 30.48
C ALA A 878 -24.33 2.20 30.81
N GLY A 879 -24.09 1.39 29.80
CA GLY A 879 -23.49 0.07 29.97
C GLY A 879 -22.67 -0.32 28.75
N THR A 880 -21.78 -1.28 28.95
CA THR A 880 -21.02 -1.88 27.86
C THR A 880 -21.58 -3.24 27.52
N GLY A 881 -21.47 -3.65 26.26
CA GLY A 881 -21.98 -4.90 25.70
C GLY A 881 -20.86 -5.87 25.33
N MET A 882 -21.09 -6.73 24.34
CA MET A 882 -20.16 -7.81 23.99
C MET A 882 -18.73 -7.30 23.67
N ASP A 883 -17.71 -7.94 24.26
CA ASP A 883 -16.30 -7.66 23.97
C ASP A 883 -15.83 -8.55 22.81
N PHE A 884 -14.99 -8.02 21.92
CA PHE A 884 -14.53 -8.80 20.76
C PHE A 884 -13.68 -10.01 21.16
N ALA A 885 -13.07 -10.02 22.35
CA ALA A 885 -12.32 -11.16 22.89
C ALA A 885 -13.16 -12.09 23.78
N ASP A 886 -14.42 -11.76 24.07
CA ASP A 886 -15.32 -12.53 24.95
C ASP A 886 -16.69 -12.73 24.28
N GLN A 887 -16.70 -13.57 23.23
CA GLN A 887 -17.88 -13.80 22.39
C GLN A 887 -18.66 -15.08 22.73
N THR A 888 -18.20 -15.87 23.71
CA THR A 888 -18.81 -17.17 24.03
C THR A 888 -19.04 -17.32 25.54
N PRO A 889 -20.19 -17.89 25.98
CA PRO A 889 -20.42 -18.15 27.40
C PRO A 889 -19.39 -19.14 28.00
N PRO A 890 -19.07 -19.04 29.32
CA PRO A 890 -19.54 -18.02 30.25
C PRO A 890 -18.86 -16.67 29.98
N PHE A 891 -19.66 -15.62 29.87
CA PHE A 891 -19.15 -14.27 29.62
C PHE A 891 -18.61 -13.66 30.90
N GLU A 892 -17.46 -13.01 30.79
CA GLU A 892 -16.81 -12.29 31.89
C GLU A 892 -16.97 -10.77 31.73
N ARG A 893 -17.08 -10.27 30.49
CA ARG A 893 -17.08 -8.84 30.14
C ARG A 893 -18.42 -8.32 29.65
N GLY A 894 -18.60 -6.99 29.71
CA GLY A 894 -19.74 -6.28 29.11
C GLY A 894 -21.05 -6.48 29.85
N ARG A 895 -21.02 -6.83 31.13
CA ARG A 895 -22.21 -7.19 31.90
C ARG A 895 -22.71 -6.07 32.81
N THR A 896 -21.97 -4.98 32.93
CA THR A 896 -22.24 -3.93 33.92
C THR A 896 -22.98 -2.75 33.29
N VAL A 897 -24.05 -2.33 33.95
CA VAL A 897 -24.79 -1.09 33.69
C VAL A 897 -24.60 -0.17 34.89
N GLU A 898 -24.22 1.08 34.65
CA GLU A 898 -23.87 2.06 35.68
C GLU A 898 -24.68 3.34 35.46
N ALA A 899 -24.99 4.03 36.56
CA ALA A 899 -25.53 5.38 36.51
C ALA A 899 -24.55 6.38 37.10
N TYR A 900 -24.43 7.51 36.41
CA TYR A 900 -23.59 8.64 36.80
C TYR A 900 -24.44 9.89 36.97
N ASP A 901 -24.05 10.79 37.84
CA ASP A 901 -24.55 12.16 37.80
C ASP A 901 -24.18 12.80 36.44
N ALA A 902 -25.16 13.33 35.72
CA ALA A 902 -25.00 13.70 34.31
C ALA A 902 -23.98 14.82 34.09
N LEU A 903 -23.78 15.70 35.08
CA LEU A 903 -22.87 16.85 34.96
C LEU A 903 -21.48 16.57 35.55
N THR A 904 -21.42 15.82 36.65
CA THR A 904 -20.16 15.60 37.40
C THR A 904 -19.48 14.28 37.09
N GLY A 905 -20.21 13.30 36.53
CA GLY A 905 -19.68 11.96 36.27
C GLY A 905 -19.51 11.11 37.52
N GLN A 906 -20.03 11.55 38.67
CA GLN A 906 -20.00 10.76 39.91
C GLN A 906 -20.83 9.48 39.71
N GLU A 907 -20.21 8.31 39.90
CA GLU A 907 -20.91 7.03 39.89
C GLU A 907 -21.88 6.93 41.09
N LEU A 908 -23.16 6.68 40.79
CA LEU A 908 -24.24 6.59 41.77
C LEU A 908 -24.52 5.13 42.12
N TRP A 909 -24.67 4.27 41.12
CA TRP A 909 -24.93 2.83 41.30
C TRP A 909 -24.50 2.03 40.08
N ARG A 910 -24.39 0.71 40.27
CA ARG A 910 -24.15 -0.27 39.21
C ARG A 910 -25.06 -1.49 39.32
N PHE A 911 -25.28 -2.18 38.21
CA PHE A 911 -26.10 -3.38 38.09
C PHE A 911 -25.42 -4.38 37.16
N GLN A 912 -25.45 -5.67 37.50
CA GLN A 912 -24.86 -6.72 36.67
C GLN A 912 -25.93 -7.56 35.98
N THR A 913 -25.83 -7.61 34.67
CA THR A 913 -26.59 -8.54 33.81
C THR A 913 -25.93 -9.91 33.82
N LYS A 914 -26.68 -10.97 33.47
CA LYS A 914 -26.14 -12.33 33.44
C LYS A 914 -25.16 -12.49 32.27
N CYS A 915 -25.52 -11.91 31.12
CA CYS A 915 -24.74 -11.93 29.89
C CYS A 915 -24.53 -10.51 29.36
N PRO A 916 -23.66 -10.28 28.36
CA PRO A 916 -23.35 -8.93 27.92
C PRO A 916 -24.59 -8.13 27.52
N LEU A 917 -24.62 -6.84 27.87
CA LEU A 917 -25.71 -5.93 27.52
C LEU A 917 -25.81 -5.80 25.99
N THR A 918 -27.02 -5.93 25.44
CA THR A 918 -27.23 -5.87 23.98
C THR A 918 -28.33 -4.92 23.55
N SER A 919 -29.14 -4.42 24.48
CA SER A 919 -30.13 -3.38 24.20
C SER A 919 -29.64 -1.98 24.52
N ASP A 920 -30.37 -1.00 24.00
CA ASP A 920 -30.38 0.34 24.58
C ASP A 920 -31.06 0.34 25.95
N ILE A 921 -30.77 1.38 26.74
CA ILE A 921 -31.42 1.62 28.02
C ILE A 921 -32.68 2.44 27.79
N THR A 922 -33.81 1.94 28.27
CA THR A 922 -35.12 2.59 28.18
C THR A 922 -35.56 3.02 29.57
N VAL A 923 -36.06 4.24 29.70
CA VAL A 923 -36.47 4.82 30.97
C VAL A 923 -37.93 5.23 30.90
N PHE A 924 -38.69 5.09 31.99
CA PHE A 924 -40.07 5.51 31.99
C PHE A 924 -40.56 5.85 33.40
N GLU A 925 -41.59 6.67 33.41
CA GLU A 925 -42.33 7.07 34.59
C GLU A 925 -43.46 6.06 34.87
N THR A 926 -43.44 5.50 36.08
CA THR A 926 -44.47 4.60 36.61
C THR A 926 -44.39 4.69 38.13
N LYS A 927 -45.08 5.66 38.71
CA LYS A 927 -45.11 5.77 40.17
C LYS A 927 -46.13 4.82 40.75
N ASP A 928 -45.76 3.56 40.86
CA ASP A 928 -46.38 2.69 41.84
C ASP A 928 -45.47 1.61 42.42
N ASP A 929 -45.85 1.28 43.65
CA ASP A 929 -45.29 0.22 44.44
C ASP A 929 -46.07 -1.07 44.16
N LEU A 930 -46.21 -1.51 42.88
CA LEU A 930 -46.77 -2.81 42.36
C LEU A 930 -47.98 -2.71 41.39
N GLU A 931 -47.90 -2.02 40.23
CA GLU A 931 -49.03 -1.79 39.26
C GLU A 931 -50.04 -2.96 39.14
N PRO A 932 -51.32 -2.72 39.50
CA PRO A 932 -52.23 -2.09 38.52
C PRO A 932 -53.13 -0.97 39.08
N GLY A 933 -53.36 0.10 38.28
CA GLY A 933 -54.58 0.91 38.41
C GLY A 933 -54.59 2.37 37.96
N SER A 934 -53.45 3.02 37.66
CA SER A 934 -53.29 4.28 36.89
C SER A 934 -51.88 4.82 37.18
N PRO A 935 -50.90 4.71 36.25
CA PRO A 935 -49.59 5.31 36.46
C PRO A 935 -49.74 6.82 36.68
N ARG A 936 -49.22 7.33 37.80
CA ARG A 936 -49.20 8.77 38.06
C ARG A 936 -47.93 9.37 37.48
N ILE A 937 -48.13 10.24 36.50
CA ILE A 937 -47.09 11.04 35.86
C ILE A 937 -46.86 12.31 36.68
N ASP A 938 -45.70 12.44 37.30
CA ASP A 938 -45.15 13.57 38.06
C ASP A 938 -43.84 14.17 37.49
N GLY A 939 -43.38 13.72 36.32
CA GLY A 939 -42.22 14.24 35.59
C GLY A 939 -40.88 13.70 36.10
N LEU A 940 -40.88 12.60 36.86
CA LEU A 940 -39.69 11.94 37.38
C LEU A 940 -39.66 10.48 36.91
N ILE A 941 -38.50 10.04 36.42
CA ILE A 941 -38.30 8.67 35.97
C ILE A 941 -38.21 7.75 37.18
N ASP A 942 -39.01 6.70 37.18
CA ASP A 942 -39.06 5.70 38.26
C ASP A 942 -38.38 4.39 37.88
N ARG A 943 -38.24 4.08 36.59
CA ARG A 943 -37.75 2.77 36.13
C ARG A 943 -36.78 2.92 34.97
N ALA A 944 -35.76 2.07 34.98
CA ALA A 944 -34.90 1.81 33.83
C ALA A 944 -34.96 0.33 33.47
N VAL A 945 -35.03 0.02 32.18
CA VAL A 945 -35.06 -1.34 31.63
C VAL A 945 -34.03 -1.52 30.52
N PHE A 946 -33.45 -2.71 30.46
CA PHE A 946 -32.43 -3.10 29.51
C PHE A 946 -32.33 -4.63 29.43
N SER A 947 -31.71 -5.17 28.39
CA SER A 947 -31.63 -6.62 28.15
C SER A 947 -30.28 -7.08 27.63
N ASP A 948 -30.03 -8.39 27.77
CA ASP A 948 -28.74 -9.01 27.47
C ASP A 948 -28.78 -10.04 26.32
N SER A 949 -27.58 -10.50 25.96
CA SER A 949 -27.36 -11.49 24.90
C SER A 949 -27.92 -12.88 25.20
N CYS A 950 -28.31 -13.15 26.45
CA CYS A 950 -28.97 -14.41 26.84
C CYS A 950 -30.50 -14.30 26.84
N GLY A 951 -31.05 -13.11 26.59
CA GLY A 951 -32.48 -12.88 26.45
C GLY A 951 -33.19 -12.61 27.76
N TYR A 952 -32.48 -12.05 28.74
CA TYR A 952 -33.08 -11.53 29.96
C TYR A 952 -33.42 -10.05 29.81
N VAL A 953 -34.58 -9.63 30.32
CA VAL A 953 -34.94 -8.22 30.47
C VAL A 953 -34.90 -7.87 31.95
N TYR A 954 -34.16 -6.83 32.27
CA TYR A 954 -33.95 -6.32 33.63
C TYR A 954 -34.76 -5.04 33.84
N LYS A 955 -35.21 -4.84 35.07
CA LYS A 955 -35.87 -3.62 35.53
C LYS A 955 -35.23 -3.20 36.84
N VAL A 956 -34.87 -1.92 36.95
CA VAL A 956 -34.23 -1.34 38.14
C VAL A 956 -34.88 0.00 38.50
N ASP A 957 -34.73 0.39 39.77
CA ASP A 957 -35.02 1.74 40.23
C ASP A 957 -33.79 2.63 40.01
N PRO A 958 -33.84 3.61 39.10
CA PRO A 958 -32.71 4.48 38.80
C PRO A 958 -32.50 5.57 39.86
N ALA A 959 -33.48 5.86 40.73
CA ALA A 959 -33.50 6.98 41.67
C ALA A 959 -32.77 6.68 43.00
N LYS A 960 -31.61 6.03 42.92
CA LYS A 960 -30.76 5.68 44.08
C LYS A 960 -29.41 6.38 43.99
N ASP A 961 -28.82 6.70 45.14
CA ASP A 961 -27.39 7.01 45.26
C ASP A 961 -26.79 6.02 46.26
N LEU A 962 -26.04 5.06 45.72
CA LEU A 962 -25.39 3.98 46.46
C LEU A 962 -23.87 4.18 46.52
N ALA A 963 -23.37 5.36 46.16
CA ALA A 963 -21.94 5.67 46.03
C ALA A 963 -21.16 4.61 45.21
N GLY A 964 -21.72 4.22 44.05
CA GLY A 964 -21.17 3.16 43.19
C GLY A 964 -21.43 1.73 43.71
N GLY A 965 -22.39 1.56 44.61
CA GLY A 965 -22.85 0.26 45.10
C GLY A 965 -23.78 -0.47 44.13
N TRP A 966 -24.04 -1.75 44.42
CA TRP A 966 -24.95 -2.61 43.63
C TRP A 966 -26.42 -2.23 43.81
N ASN A 967 -27.11 -1.96 42.71
CA ASN A 967 -28.55 -1.67 42.72
C ASN A 967 -29.34 -2.98 42.88
N ASP A 968 -29.94 -3.18 44.05
CA ASP A 968 -30.87 -4.29 44.24
C ASP A 968 -32.17 -4.05 43.46
N ASN A 969 -32.63 -5.09 42.77
CA ASN A 969 -33.90 -5.05 42.06
C ASN A 969 -34.89 -6.09 42.57
N ALA A 970 -34.77 -6.43 43.85
CA ALA A 970 -35.70 -7.30 44.56
C ALA A 970 -37.14 -6.79 44.41
N GLY A 971 -38.05 -7.67 44.01
CA GLY A 971 -39.46 -7.32 43.76
C GLY A 971 -39.75 -6.70 42.39
N MET A 972 -38.73 -6.40 41.58
CA MET A 972 -38.89 -5.87 40.22
C MET A 972 -38.83 -6.95 39.12
N GLY A 973 -38.78 -8.21 39.53
CA GLY A 973 -38.80 -9.40 38.69
C GLY A 973 -38.87 -10.66 39.57
N THR A 974 -39.17 -11.81 38.96
CA THR A 974 -39.32 -13.09 39.69
C THR A 974 -38.28 -14.14 39.29
N ILE A 975 -37.48 -13.86 38.27
CA ILE A 975 -36.51 -14.83 37.72
C ILE A 975 -35.14 -14.52 38.31
N ALA A 976 -34.66 -15.32 39.26
CA ALA A 976 -33.30 -15.18 39.79
C ALA A 976 -32.27 -15.45 38.67
N VAL A 977 -31.35 -14.52 38.45
CA VAL A 977 -30.36 -14.61 37.36
C VAL A 977 -28.93 -14.80 37.84
N ASP A 978 -28.49 -14.03 38.83
CA ASP A 978 -27.10 -13.98 39.30
C ASP A 978 -27.05 -13.38 40.72
N GLN A 979 -25.93 -13.55 41.42
CA GLN A 979 -25.68 -12.98 42.74
C GLN A 979 -24.29 -12.34 42.79
N VAL A 980 -24.23 -11.05 43.11
CA VAL A 980 -22.97 -10.29 43.13
C VAL A 980 -22.81 -9.60 44.48
N ASP A 981 -21.67 -9.83 45.14
CA ASP A 981 -21.37 -9.32 46.49
C ASP A 981 -22.49 -9.54 47.51
N GLY A 982 -23.18 -10.67 47.41
CA GLY A 982 -24.31 -11.03 48.28
C GLY A 982 -25.67 -10.50 47.82
N THR A 983 -25.72 -9.58 46.85
CA THR A 983 -26.96 -9.03 46.27
C THR A 983 -27.49 -9.98 45.18
N GLN A 984 -28.67 -10.55 45.40
CA GLN A 984 -29.38 -11.36 44.40
C GLN A 984 -30.02 -10.45 43.35
N LEU A 985 -29.77 -10.74 42.08
CA LEU A 985 -30.31 -10.01 40.94
C LEU A 985 -31.42 -10.82 40.27
N TYR A 986 -32.44 -10.11 39.78
CA TYR A 986 -33.63 -10.69 39.17
C TYR A 986 -33.87 -10.15 37.76
N ALA A 987 -34.38 -10.98 36.86
CA ALA A 987 -34.94 -10.54 35.58
C ALA A 987 -36.46 -10.45 35.68
N LEU A 988 -37.02 -9.47 34.95
CA LEU A 988 -38.45 -9.33 34.71
C LEU A 988 -38.93 -10.40 33.73
N PHE A 989 -38.14 -10.66 32.67
CA PHE A 989 -38.48 -11.60 31.61
C PHE A 989 -37.25 -12.42 31.18
N SER A 990 -37.47 -13.64 30.70
CA SER A 990 -36.47 -14.50 30.06
C SER A 990 -37.08 -15.21 28.85
N THR A 991 -36.40 -15.15 27.71
CA THR A 991 -36.77 -15.94 26.52
C THR A 991 -36.76 -17.45 26.78
N ALA A 992 -35.95 -17.91 27.72
CA ALA A 992 -35.86 -19.33 28.09
C ALA A 992 -36.86 -19.73 29.19
N SER A 993 -37.02 -18.90 30.22
CA SER A 993 -37.70 -19.32 31.46
C SER A 993 -39.10 -18.73 31.66
N THR A 994 -39.47 -17.67 30.95
CA THR A 994 -40.83 -17.10 31.07
C THR A 994 -41.86 -18.03 30.44
N THR A 995 -42.96 -18.28 31.15
CA THR A 995 -44.06 -19.10 30.61
C THR A 995 -44.64 -18.45 29.36
N GLY A 996 -44.70 -19.21 28.25
CA GLY A 996 -45.17 -18.72 26.94
C GLY A 996 -44.10 -18.13 26.04
N ALA A 997 -42.86 -17.98 26.52
CA ALA A 997 -41.71 -17.56 25.71
C ALA A 997 -41.09 -18.73 24.90
N LEU A 998 -39.98 -18.46 24.21
CA LEU A 998 -39.27 -19.38 23.30
C LEU A 998 -38.81 -20.71 23.93
N GLY A 999 -38.53 -20.74 25.23
CA GLY A 999 -37.99 -21.93 25.89
C GLY A 999 -36.49 -22.15 25.63
N ALA A 1000 -35.81 -21.18 25.01
CA ALA A 1000 -34.37 -21.17 24.76
C ALA A 1000 -33.80 -19.75 24.94
N GLU A 1001 -32.52 -19.64 25.31
CA GLU A 1001 -31.82 -18.35 25.39
C GLU A 1001 -31.68 -17.75 23.99
N ARG A 1002 -32.10 -16.49 23.86
CA ARG A 1002 -32.14 -15.74 22.61
C ARG A 1002 -31.84 -14.27 22.85
N PRO A 1003 -30.83 -13.68 22.18
CA PRO A 1003 -30.41 -12.32 22.45
C PRO A 1003 -31.53 -11.32 22.15
N ILE A 1004 -31.68 -10.31 23.00
CA ILE A 1004 -32.57 -9.17 22.78
C ILE A 1004 -31.69 -7.94 22.56
N ALA A 1005 -31.76 -7.36 21.37
CA ALA A 1005 -30.91 -6.26 20.95
C ALA A 1005 -31.70 -5.05 20.42
N GLY A 1006 -31.05 -3.88 20.43
CA GLY A 1006 -31.66 -2.62 20.01
C GLY A 1006 -32.53 -1.97 21.10
N THR A 1007 -33.46 -1.11 20.70
CA THR A 1007 -34.29 -0.34 21.65
C THR A 1007 -35.50 -1.14 22.15
N LEU A 1008 -35.74 -1.13 23.46
CA LEU A 1008 -36.97 -1.64 24.07
C LEU A 1008 -38.06 -0.57 23.99
N GLY A 1009 -39.13 -0.81 23.25
CA GLY A 1009 -40.28 0.11 23.23
C GLY A 1009 -41.09 0.00 24.52
N ALA A 1010 -41.69 1.10 24.99
CA ALA A 1010 -42.61 1.10 26.13
C ALA A 1010 -43.87 1.95 25.82
N GLN A 1011 -45.05 1.43 26.17
CA GLN A 1011 -46.32 2.17 26.04
C GLN A 1011 -47.41 1.64 26.99
N ILE A 1012 -48.32 2.52 27.41
CA ILE A 1012 -49.54 2.15 28.12
C ILE A 1012 -50.52 1.49 27.14
N ASP A 1013 -50.86 0.24 27.40
CA ASP A 1013 -51.85 -0.50 26.64
C ASP A 1013 -53.26 0.10 26.84
N GLY A 1014 -53.87 0.60 25.76
CA GLY A 1014 -55.22 1.15 25.78
C GLY A 1014 -56.32 0.15 26.20
N GLY A 1015 -56.10 -1.15 26.00
CA GLY A 1015 -57.05 -2.21 26.36
C GLY A 1015 -57.01 -2.64 27.82
N THR A 1016 -55.84 -2.60 28.46
CA THR A 1016 -55.65 -3.05 29.86
C THR A 1016 -55.27 -1.95 30.84
N GLY A 1017 -54.84 -0.78 30.35
CA GLY A 1017 -54.31 0.32 31.16
C GLY A 1017 -52.94 0.05 31.79
N ARG A 1018 -52.27 -1.05 31.42
CA ARG A 1018 -50.97 -1.46 31.97
C ARG A 1018 -49.83 -1.05 31.04
N LEU A 1019 -48.65 -0.79 31.59
CA LEU A 1019 -47.44 -0.56 30.79
C LEU A 1019 -46.94 -1.87 30.16
N VAL A 1020 -46.62 -1.81 28.86
CA VAL A 1020 -46.13 -2.94 28.06
C VAL A 1020 -44.80 -2.57 27.42
N LEU A 1021 -43.87 -3.54 27.41
CA LEU A 1021 -42.57 -3.48 26.77
C LEU A 1021 -42.58 -4.25 25.44
N PHE A 1022 -41.98 -3.69 24.39
CA PHE A 1022 -41.91 -4.26 23.04
C PHE A 1022 -40.47 -4.50 22.62
N PHE A 1023 -40.15 -5.72 22.18
CA PHE A 1023 -38.79 -6.06 21.75
C PHE A 1023 -38.73 -7.34 20.90
N GLY A 1024 -37.74 -7.40 20.04
CA GLY A 1024 -37.43 -8.55 19.19
C GLY A 1024 -36.26 -9.39 19.70
N THR A 1025 -36.15 -10.61 19.19
CA THR A 1025 -35.01 -11.51 19.46
C THR A 1025 -34.19 -11.81 18.19
N GLY A 1026 -32.94 -12.23 18.40
CA GLY A 1026 -32.02 -12.65 17.34
C GLY A 1026 -31.11 -11.56 16.80
N GLY A 1027 -31.26 -10.32 17.29
CA GLY A 1027 -30.72 -9.10 16.67
C GLY A 1027 -29.20 -8.89 16.70
N LEU A 1028 -28.38 -9.88 17.02
CA LEU A 1028 -26.92 -9.77 16.97
C LEU A 1028 -26.39 -10.34 15.64
N GLU A 1029 -25.43 -9.64 15.02
CA GLU A 1029 -24.85 -10.04 13.73
C GLU A 1029 -24.20 -11.43 13.79
N ASN A 1030 -23.56 -11.77 14.92
CA ASN A 1030 -22.87 -13.04 15.14
C ASN A 1030 -23.79 -14.17 15.62
N PHE A 1031 -25.09 -13.92 15.79
CA PHE A 1031 -26.02 -14.94 16.26
C PHE A 1031 -26.46 -15.88 15.11
N ALA A 1032 -26.63 -17.16 15.44
CA ALA A 1032 -26.90 -18.22 14.48
C ALA A 1032 -28.16 -17.92 13.64
N PRO A 1033 -28.04 -17.83 12.30
CA PRO A 1033 -29.17 -17.48 11.42
C PRO A 1033 -30.19 -18.61 11.30
N THR A 1034 -29.92 -19.80 11.84
CA THR A 1034 -30.77 -21.00 11.77
C THR A 1034 -31.77 -21.11 12.92
N GLU A 1035 -31.69 -20.22 13.90
CA GLU A 1035 -32.45 -20.32 15.15
C GLU A 1035 -33.73 -19.48 15.09
N VAL A 1036 -34.86 -20.06 15.54
CA VAL A 1036 -36.16 -19.37 15.60
C VAL A 1036 -36.09 -18.20 16.58
N ASN A 1037 -36.66 -17.06 16.18
CA ASN A 1037 -36.81 -15.85 16.99
C ASN A 1037 -38.30 -15.46 17.10
N GLU A 1038 -38.61 -14.64 18.11
CA GLU A 1038 -39.92 -14.03 18.36
C GLU A 1038 -39.80 -12.52 18.61
N PHE A 1039 -40.88 -11.79 18.29
CA PHE A 1039 -41.15 -10.45 18.78
C PHE A 1039 -42.16 -10.52 19.91
N TYR A 1040 -41.94 -9.77 20.99
CA TYR A 1040 -42.74 -9.84 22.21
C TYR A 1040 -43.36 -8.50 22.58
N ALA A 1041 -44.56 -8.57 23.13
CA ALA A 1041 -45.13 -7.57 24.02
C ALA A 1041 -45.23 -8.17 25.44
N VAL A 1042 -44.58 -7.57 26.42
CA VAL A 1042 -44.49 -8.08 27.80
C VAL A 1042 -44.98 -7.04 28.79
N PHE A 1043 -45.82 -7.42 29.75
CA PHE A 1043 -46.25 -6.48 30.78
C PHE A 1043 -45.07 -6.08 31.69
N ALA A 1044 -44.85 -4.77 31.84
CA ALA A 1044 -43.69 -4.22 32.54
C ALA A 1044 -43.71 -4.48 34.05
N ASP A 1045 -44.88 -4.78 34.63
CA ASP A 1045 -45.09 -5.04 36.05
C ASP A 1045 -44.71 -6.49 36.46
N THR A 1046 -45.09 -7.47 35.64
CA THR A 1046 -45.12 -8.91 35.95
C THR A 1046 -44.19 -9.73 35.06
N GLY A 1047 -43.77 -9.20 33.91
CA GLY A 1047 -42.99 -9.95 32.93
C GLY A 1047 -43.78 -10.99 32.16
N ALA A 1048 -45.11 -11.02 32.31
CA ALA A 1048 -45.97 -11.95 31.57
C ALA A 1048 -46.08 -11.55 30.10
N VAL A 1049 -46.05 -12.54 29.21
CA VAL A 1049 -46.26 -12.33 27.76
C VAL A 1049 -47.70 -11.89 27.54
N ARG A 1050 -47.88 -10.71 26.94
CA ARG A 1050 -49.18 -10.17 26.52
C ARG A 1050 -49.56 -10.68 25.15
N THR A 1051 -48.64 -10.58 24.20
CA THR A 1051 -48.76 -11.11 22.84
C THR A 1051 -47.37 -11.30 22.26
N LYS A 1052 -47.25 -12.12 21.21
CA LYS A 1052 -45.99 -12.38 20.53
C LYS A 1052 -46.20 -12.70 19.05
N LEU A 1053 -45.11 -12.67 18.29
CA LEU A 1053 -45.07 -13.12 16.90
C LEU A 1053 -43.85 -14.00 16.67
N THR A 1054 -44.04 -15.20 16.14
CA THR A 1054 -42.94 -16.12 15.82
C THR A 1054 -42.45 -15.93 14.38
N GLY A 1055 -41.12 -15.85 14.23
CA GLY A 1055 -40.46 -15.71 12.93
C GLY A 1055 -40.52 -16.99 12.10
N ALA A 1056 -40.63 -16.84 10.79
CA ALA A 1056 -40.57 -17.95 9.87
C ALA A 1056 -39.10 -18.37 9.63
N CYS A 1057 -38.90 -19.67 9.38
CA CYS A 1057 -37.61 -20.20 8.92
C CYS A 1057 -37.77 -20.81 7.53
N VAL A 1058 -37.04 -20.27 6.56
CA VAL A 1058 -37.08 -20.72 5.16
C VAL A 1058 -35.66 -21.09 4.74
N SER A 1059 -35.47 -22.29 4.18
CA SER A 1059 -34.17 -22.76 3.66
C SER A 1059 -33.01 -22.71 4.67
N GLY A 1060 -33.30 -22.86 5.97
CA GLY A 1060 -32.28 -22.82 7.02
C GLY A 1060 -31.87 -21.42 7.46
N GLN A 1061 -32.57 -20.37 7.03
CA GLN A 1061 -32.46 -19.02 7.58
C GLN A 1061 -33.78 -18.66 8.28
N CYS A 1062 -33.69 -18.15 9.49
CA CYS A 1062 -34.80 -17.73 10.32
C CYS A 1062 -34.84 -16.20 10.41
N GLU A 1063 -36.05 -15.65 10.42
CA GLU A 1063 -36.24 -14.22 10.63
C GLU A 1063 -35.78 -13.80 12.03
N LYS A 1064 -35.11 -12.65 12.09
CA LYS A 1064 -34.75 -11.88 13.28
C LYS A 1064 -35.72 -10.72 13.43
N PHE A 1065 -35.90 -10.24 14.66
CA PHE A 1065 -36.79 -9.12 14.93
C PHE A 1065 -36.03 -7.95 15.54
N TYR A 1066 -36.26 -6.76 15.01
CA TYR A 1066 -35.68 -5.50 15.49
C TYR A 1066 -36.77 -4.47 15.76
N GLY A 1067 -36.62 -3.68 16.82
CA GLY A 1067 -37.47 -2.52 17.08
C GLY A 1067 -38.67 -2.79 18.00
N GLY A 1068 -39.78 -2.09 17.72
CA GLY A 1068 -40.93 -1.93 18.63
C GLY A 1068 -41.32 -0.46 18.83
N VAL A 1069 -41.35 0.32 17.75
CA VAL A 1069 -41.69 1.75 17.78
C VAL A 1069 -43.20 1.94 17.85
N VAL A 1070 -43.66 2.74 18.80
CA VAL A 1070 -45.09 3.00 19.00
C VAL A 1070 -45.48 4.23 18.17
N VAL A 1071 -46.27 4.00 17.12
CA VAL A 1071 -46.68 5.05 16.16
C VAL A 1071 -48.09 5.60 16.37
N THR A 1072 -48.89 4.93 17.19
CA THR A 1072 -50.17 5.41 17.74
C THR A 1072 -50.39 4.73 19.11
N ARG A 1073 -51.45 5.08 19.84
CA ARG A 1073 -51.82 4.38 21.09
C ARG A 1073 -52.19 2.92 20.88
N GLU A 1074 -52.43 2.54 19.63
CA GLU A 1074 -52.95 1.24 19.25
C GLU A 1074 -52.07 0.51 18.22
N GLN A 1075 -50.92 1.06 17.80
CA GLN A 1075 -50.08 0.44 16.77
C GLN A 1075 -48.57 0.49 17.09
N VAL A 1076 -47.88 -0.62 16.80
CA VAL A 1076 -46.43 -0.79 16.93
C VAL A 1076 -45.83 -1.20 15.59
N LEU A 1077 -44.67 -0.63 15.27
CA LEU A 1077 -43.83 -1.00 14.12
C LEU A 1077 -42.59 -1.75 14.59
N PHE A 1078 -42.28 -2.83 13.90
CA PHE A 1078 -41.02 -3.54 14.04
C PHE A 1078 -40.56 -4.06 12.69
N THR A 1079 -39.30 -4.49 12.62
CA THR A 1079 -38.70 -5.04 11.42
C THR A 1079 -38.46 -6.54 11.61
N ARG A 1080 -38.82 -7.32 10.60
CA ARG A 1080 -38.46 -8.74 10.44
C ARG A 1080 -37.39 -8.82 9.39
N THR A 1081 -36.22 -9.34 9.75
CA THR A 1081 -35.05 -9.35 8.88
C THR A 1081 -34.53 -10.77 8.73
N ILE A 1082 -34.26 -11.17 7.49
CA ILE A 1082 -33.42 -12.31 7.20
C ILE A 1082 -32.04 -11.75 6.88
N ASP A 1083 -31.07 -12.05 7.73
CA ASP A 1083 -29.70 -11.60 7.53
C ASP A 1083 -29.06 -12.33 6.33
N PRO A 1084 -28.12 -11.68 5.65
CA PRO A 1084 -27.31 -12.34 4.65
C PRO A 1084 -26.53 -13.52 5.25
N LYS A 1085 -26.30 -14.57 4.46
CA LYS A 1085 -25.53 -15.73 4.92
C LYS A 1085 -24.07 -15.36 5.24
N VAL A 1086 -23.75 -15.31 6.54
CA VAL A 1086 -22.40 -15.05 7.06
C VAL A 1086 -21.38 -16.02 6.46
N GLY A 1087 -20.30 -15.49 5.88
CA GLY A 1087 -19.18 -16.27 5.33
C GLY A 1087 -19.47 -17.00 4.01
N SER A 1088 -20.57 -16.70 3.33
CA SER A 1088 -20.82 -17.22 1.98
C SER A 1088 -20.13 -16.35 0.92
N GLY A 1089 -19.50 -16.96 -0.09
CA GLY A 1089 -19.01 -16.25 -1.28
C GLY A 1089 -20.13 -15.74 -2.20
N THR A 1090 -21.38 -15.74 -1.72
CA THR A 1090 -22.56 -15.27 -2.44
C THR A 1090 -22.97 -13.91 -1.90
N CYS A 1091 -23.22 -12.97 -2.81
CA CYS A 1091 -23.62 -11.58 -2.57
C CYS A 1091 -25.07 -11.43 -2.06
N ASP A 1092 -25.44 -12.28 -1.11
CA ASP A 1092 -26.70 -12.22 -0.39
C ASP A 1092 -26.71 -10.94 0.47
N ARG A 1093 -27.73 -10.10 0.32
CA ARG A 1093 -27.92 -8.87 1.11
C ARG A 1093 -28.98 -9.05 2.20
N GLY A 1094 -29.53 -10.25 2.33
CA GLY A 1094 -30.69 -10.50 3.17
C GLY A 1094 -31.95 -9.82 2.63
N SER A 1095 -32.97 -9.74 3.47
CA SER A 1095 -34.22 -9.02 3.16
C SER A 1095 -34.90 -8.60 4.44
N SER A 1096 -35.67 -7.50 4.39
CA SER A 1096 -36.44 -7.05 5.54
C SER A 1096 -37.89 -6.74 5.20
N ILE A 1097 -38.77 -7.00 6.16
CA ILE A 1097 -40.17 -6.60 6.14
C ILE A 1097 -40.40 -5.70 7.35
N ILE A 1098 -40.77 -4.46 7.10
CA ILE A 1098 -41.27 -3.55 8.13
C ILE A 1098 -42.76 -3.85 8.31
N GLN A 1099 -43.17 -4.17 9.53
CA GLN A 1099 -44.53 -4.59 9.83
C GLN A 1099 -45.16 -3.66 10.87
N GLY A 1100 -46.32 -3.11 10.55
CA GLY A 1100 -47.19 -2.42 11.50
C GLY A 1100 -48.22 -3.39 12.05
N VAL A 1101 -48.34 -3.47 13.37
CA VAL A 1101 -49.30 -4.34 14.06
C VAL A 1101 -50.14 -3.57 15.07
N GLU A 1102 -51.37 -4.02 15.27
CA GLU A 1102 -52.23 -3.50 16.34
C GLU A 1102 -51.74 -3.95 17.72
N LEU A 1103 -51.94 -3.10 18.71
CA LEU A 1103 -51.71 -3.39 20.12
C LEU A 1103 -52.83 -4.25 20.72
N SER A 1104 -54.03 -4.24 20.17
CA SER A 1104 -55.10 -5.19 20.52
C SER A 1104 -54.72 -6.60 20.05
N ALA A 1105 -54.47 -7.51 20.99
CA ALA A 1105 -54.27 -8.92 20.67
C ALA A 1105 -55.62 -9.58 20.34
N LEU A 1106 -55.60 -10.59 19.47
CA LEU A 1106 -56.72 -11.51 19.26
C LEU A 1106 -56.92 -12.39 20.51
N ASP A 1107 -58.09 -13.04 20.62
CA ASP A 1107 -58.40 -13.98 21.71
C ASP A 1107 -57.42 -15.18 21.78
N ASP A 1108 -56.64 -15.43 20.72
CA ASP A 1108 -55.60 -16.47 20.62
C ASP A 1108 -54.19 -15.98 21.00
N GLY A 1109 -54.01 -14.68 21.26
CA GLY A 1109 -52.75 -14.09 21.73
C GLY A 1109 -51.80 -13.59 20.63
N ASP A 1110 -52.20 -13.61 19.35
CA ASP A 1110 -51.36 -13.16 18.22
C ASP A 1110 -51.56 -11.66 17.89
N PHE A 1111 -50.53 -11.06 17.29
CA PHE A 1111 -50.58 -9.70 16.75
C PHE A 1111 -51.44 -9.64 15.47
N ILE A 1112 -52.26 -8.61 15.33
CA ILE A 1112 -52.99 -8.30 14.10
C ILE A 1112 -52.09 -7.45 13.21
N THR A 1113 -51.88 -7.87 11.96
CA THR A 1113 -51.07 -7.11 11.01
C THR A 1113 -51.91 -6.10 10.25
N ASP A 1114 -51.53 -4.83 10.32
CA ASP A 1114 -52.19 -3.74 9.60
C ASP A 1114 -51.61 -3.55 8.21
N PHE A 1115 -50.27 -3.43 8.12
CA PHE A 1115 -49.57 -3.23 6.85
C PHE A 1115 -48.16 -3.80 6.88
N THR A 1116 -47.59 -3.97 5.69
CA THR A 1116 -46.20 -4.41 5.49
C THR A 1116 -45.52 -3.54 4.44
N VAL A 1117 -44.23 -3.26 4.64
CA VAL A 1117 -43.35 -2.60 3.66
C VAL A 1117 -42.13 -3.49 3.46
N ASN A 1118 -41.84 -3.87 2.21
CA ASN A 1118 -40.71 -4.73 1.88
C ASN A 1118 -39.47 -3.89 1.58
N ALA A 1119 -38.33 -4.35 2.10
CA ALA A 1119 -37.00 -3.84 1.77
C ALA A 1119 -36.15 -4.96 1.18
N ALA A 1120 -35.47 -4.67 0.06
CA ALA A 1120 -34.71 -5.66 -0.73
C ALA A 1120 -33.37 -6.07 -0.10
N ALA A 1121 -33.04 -5.55 1.08
CA ALA A 1121 -31.84 -5.88 1.85
C ALA A 1121 -32.18 -5.87 3.34
N ALA A 1122 -31.31 -6.50 4.13
CA ALA A 1122 -31.43 -6.51 5.59
C ALA A 1122 -31.29 -5.10 6.16
N THR A 1123 -32.24 -4.73 7.02
CA THR A 1123 -32.22 -3.52 7.83
C THR A 1123 -31.48 -3.81 9.13
N MET A 1124 -30.39 -3.08 9.37
CA MET A 1124 -29.50 -3.28 10.52
C MET A 1124 -29.51 -2.10 11.50
N GLY A 1125 -30.08 -0.96 11.10
CA GLY A 1125 -30.14 0.25 11.93
C GLY A 1125 -31.30 0.24 12.93
N ALA A 1126 -31.10 0.93 14.05
CA ALA A 1126 -32.20 1.29 14.94
C ALA A 1126 -33.22 2.15 14.18
N LEU A 1127 -34.50 1.94 14.49
CA LEU A 1127 -35.61 2.69 13.90
C LEU A 1127 -35.44 4.19 14.18
N TYR A 1128 -36.01 5.10 13.40
CA TYR A 1128 -36.12 6.49 13.86
C TYR A 1128 -37.39 7.10 13.32
N GLY A 1129 -38.21 7.61 14.23
CA GLY A 1129 -39.42 8.35 13.89
C GLY A 1129 -39.17 9.84 13.97
N ASP A 1130 -39.63 10.56 12.94
CA ASP A 1130 -39.90 12.00 12.97
C ASP A 1130 -41.42 12.21 12.86
N ALA A 1131 -41.90 13.41 13.17
CA ALA A 1131 -43.30 13.78 13.01
C ALA A 1131 -43.76 13.41 11.59
N GLY A 1132 -44.63 12.39 11.48
CA GLY A 1132 -45.19 11.93 10.22
C GLY A 1132 -44.59 10.65 9.60
N ALA A 1133 -43.33 10.27 9.88
CA ALA A 1133 -42.69 9.13 9.20
C ALA A 1133 -41.57 8.45 10.01
N VAL A 1134 -41.34 7.16 9.72
CA VAL A 1134 -40.24 6.35 10.26
C VAL A 1134 -39.25 5.98 9.14
N TYR A 1135 -37.96 6.03 9.43
CA TYR A 1135 -36.88 5.79 8.47
C TYR A 1135 -36.04 4.57 8.88
N PHE A 1136 -35.56 3.83 7.87
CA PHE A 1136 -34.82 2.57 8.02
C PHE A 1136 -33.62 2.58 7.08
N SER A 1137 -32.42 2.34 7.59
CA SER A 1137 -31.22 2.12 6.77
C SER A 1137 -31.04 0.63 6.47
N THR A 1138 -30.72 0.31 5.22
CA THR A 1138 -30.49 -1.05 4.75
C THR A 1138 -29.02 -1.29 4.43
N LEU A 1139 -28.58 -2.54 4.51
CA LEU A 1139 -27.20 -2.93 4.15
C LEU A 1139 -26.83 -2.63 2.69
N SER A 1140 -27.82 -2.53 1.78
CA SER A 1140 -27.63 -2.16 0.37
C SER A 1140 -27.40 -0.67 0.13
N GLY A 1141 -27.57 0.15 1.18
CA GLY A 1141 -27.42 1.59 1.11
C GLY A 1141 -28.67 2.36 0.70
N ASP A 1142 -29.83 1.73 0.81
CA ASP A 1142 -31.11 2.42 0.69
C ASP A 1142 -31.60 2.88 2.07
N VAL A 1143 -32.18 4.08 2.10
CA VAL A 1143 -33.03 4.53 3.22
C VAL A 1143 -34.49 4.30 2.83
N VAL A 1144 -35.16 3.42 3.56
CA VAL A 1144 -36.60 3.17 3.41
C VAL A 1144 -37.37 4.12 4.33
N ARG A 1145 -38.48 4.66 3.85
CA ARG A 1145 -39.39 5.51 4.62
C ARG A 1145 -40.77 4.86 4.71
N VAL A 1146 -41.38 4.90 5.89
CA VAL A 1146 -42.78 4.51 6.12
C VAL A 1146 -43.51 5.71 6.71
N GLY A 1147 -44.64 6.10 6.12
CA GLY A 1147 -45.37 7.32 6.45
C GLY A 1147 -44.93 8.53 5.62
N SER A 1148 -45.56 9.68 5.91
CA SER A 1148 -45.34 10.95 5.23
C SER A 1148 -44.77 11.99 6.21
N PRO A 1149 -43.56 12.53 5.99
CA PRO A 1149 -42.95 13.49 6.92
C PRO A 1149 -43.76 14.77 7.03
N ALA A 1150 -43.69 15.44 8.19
CA ALA A 1150 -44.39 16.70 8.45
C ALA A 1150 -44.05 17.80 7.43
N SER A 1151 -42.80 17.83 6.96
CA SER A 1151 -42.37 18.62 5.80
C SER A 1151 -41.37 17.81 4.97
N PRO A 1152 -41.56 17.67 3.64
CA PRO A 1152 -40.59 16.98 2.79
C PRO A 1152 -39.33 17.81 2.54
N GLU A 1153 -39.41 19.15 2.73
CA GLU A 1153 -38.35 20.10 2.38
C GLU A 1153 -37.81 20.82 3.62
N ALA A 1154 -36.55 21.24 3.54
CA ALA A 1154 -35.86 21.94 4.61
C ALA A 1154 -36.54 23.26 4.97
N GLY A 1155 -36.60 23.59 6.26
CA GLY A 1155 -37.21 24.83 6.76
C GLY A 1155 -38.75 24.85 6.69
N GLY A 1156 -39.39 23.79 6.20
CA GLY A 1156 -40.85 23.70 6.08
C GLY A 1156 -41.57 23.15 7.32
N GLY A 1157 -40.84 22.62 8.30
CA GLY A 1157 -41.40 22.12 9.55
C GLY A 1157 -41.63 23.24 10.57
N SER A 1158 -42.81 23.30 11.20
CA SER A 1158 -43.02 24.13 12.39
C SER A 1158 -42.32 23.46 13.59
N GLY A 1159 -41.05 23.78 13.80
CA GLY A 1159 -40.17 23.40 14.92
C GLY A 1159 -40.77 22.56 16.05
N GLY A 1160 -40.96 21.26 15.80
CA GLY A 1160 -41.19 20.24 16.81
C GLY A 1160 -40.01 19.29 16.79
N SER A 1161 -38.87 19.76 17.29
CA SER A 1161 -37.65 18.97 17.42
C SER A 1161 -37.62 18.25 18.77
N GLY A 1162 -38.49 17.24 18.91
CA GLY A 1162 -38.31 16.23 19.94
C GLY A 1162 -37.07 15.39 19.64
N GLY A 1163 -35.89 15.88 20.01
CA GLY A 1163 -34.66 15.11 19.95
C GLY A 1163 -34.83 13.83 20.77
N GLY A 1164 -35.06 12.70 20.11
CA GLY A 1164 -35.06 11.35 20.70
C GLY A 1164 -36.03 11.08 21.86
N THR A 1165 -36.84 12.06 22.26
CA THR A 1165 -37.78 12.00 23.37
C THR A 1165 -39.18 12.15 22.77
N GLY A 1166 -39.79 11.01 22.43
CA GLY A 1166 -41.10 10.94 21.79
C GLY A 1166 -42.24 11.36 22.73
N GLY A 1167 -42.27 12.62 23.16
CA GLY A 1167 -43.36 13.23 23.92
C GLY A 1167 -44.36 13.92 23.00
N GLY A 1168 -45.02 13.18 22.11
CA GLY A 1168 -46.10 13.72 21.26
C GLY A 1168 -47.46 13.60 21.93
N SER A 1169 -47.99 14.67 22.55
CA SER A 1169 -49.38 14.71 23.01
C SER A 1169 -50.35 15.02 21.85
N GLY A 1170 -50.48 14.11 20.90
CA GLY A 1170 -51.40 14.24 19.76
C GLY A 1170 -52.43 13.12 19.73
N GLY A 1171 -53.67 13.40 20.13
CA GLY A 1171 -54.79 12.45 20.01
C GLY A 1171 -55.20 12.28 18.55
N GLY A 1172 -54.65 11.27 17.88
CA GLY A 1172 -55.11 10.79 16.57
C GLY A 1172 -55.59 9.36 16.71
N ASP A 1173 -56.89 9.18 16.95
CA ASP A 1173 -57.53 7.86 16.98
C ASP A 1173 -57.85 7.45 15.53
N GLY A 1174 -57.00 6.63 14.92
CA GLY A 1174 -57.22 6.06 13.59
C GLY A 1174 -56.10 5.09 13.15
N VAL A 1175 -56.49 3.98 12.50
CA VAL A 1175 -55.57 2.96 11.94
C VAL A 1175 -54.74 3.58 10.81
N MET A 1176 -53.42 3.60 10.98
CA MET A 1176 -52.47 4.21 10.03
C MET A 1176 -52.04 3.21 8.95
N ASN A 1177 -51.69 3.73 7.75
CA ASN A 1177 -51.09 2.93 6.67
C ASN A 1177 -49.68 3.45 6.29
N ALA A 1178 -49.04 2.80 5.32
CA ALA A 1178 -47.68 3.12 4.88
C ALA A 1178 -47.48 4.54 4.30
N ASP A 1179 -48.56 5.25 3.93
CA ASP A 1179 -48.50 6.56 3.25
C ASP A 1179 -49.09 7.71 4.07
N THR A 1180 -49.75 7.44 5.20
CA THR A 1180 -50.36 8.47 6.06
C THR A 1180 -49.36 9.08 7.07
N PRO A 1181 -49.48 10.37 7.43
CA PRO A 1181 -48.62 11.01 8.43
C PRO A 1181 -48.78 10.37 9.81
N MET A 1182 -47.72 9.79 10.37
CA MET A 1182 -47.65 9.14 11.69
C MET A 1182 -47.57 10.10 12.88
N THR A 1183 -48.17 9.73 14.02
CA THR A 1183 -48.03 10.46 15.29
C THR A 1183 -47.14 9.67 16.24
N LEU A 1184 -45.83 9.90 16.23
CA LEU A 1184 -44.90 9.19 17.12
C LEU A 1184 -45.27 9.44 18.60
N MET A 1185 -45.66 8.39 19.33
CA MET A 1185 -46.20 8.52 20.70
C MET A 1185 -45.23 8.12 21.81
N GLY A 1186 -44.17 7.37 21.49
CA GLY A 1186 -43.18 6.98 22.49
C GLY A 1186 -42.20 5.95 21.97
N TRP A 1187 -40.97 5.95 22.51
CA TRP A 1187 -40.00 4.91 22.21
C TRP A 1187 -39.03 4.61 23.37
N ARG A 1188 -38.28 5.61 23.88
CA ARG A 1188 -37.20 5.43 24.88
C ARG A 1188 -37.43 6.06 26.24
N GLN A 1189 -38.21 7.13 26.27
CA GLN A 1189 -38.54 7.88 27.47
C GLN A 1189 -40.03 8.16 27.46
N VAL A 1190 -40.75 7.55 28.39
CA VAL A 1190 -42.19 7.72 28.56
C VAL A 1190 -42.40 8.56 29.81
N TYR A 1191 -43.00 9.73 29.62
CA TYR A 1191 -43.52 10.60 30.67
C TYR A 1191 -45.02 10.42 30.73
#